data_AF-A0A2H0RBS0-F1
#
_entry.id   AF-A0A2H0RBS0-F1
#
_cell.length_a   1.000
_cell.length_b   1.000
_cell.length_c   1.000
_cell.angle_alpha   90.00
_cell.angle_beta   90.00
_cell.angle_gamma   90.00
#
_symmetry.space_group_name_H-M   'P 1'
#
loop_
_entity.id
_entity.type
_entity.pdbx_description
1 polymer ?
#
loop_
_entity_poly.entity_id
_entity_poly.type
_entity_poly.pdbx_seq_one_letter_code
_entity_poly.pdbx_strand_id
1 'polypeptide(L)'
;MKNLTRFSIFLMLFTMMVQPVAAFDAWNWQDSGYKLMTFNSSGLKRIGTLSGLNFEFVPATNMMQMQMYPYIHGRDDIRSTYEHSVYSNPVSLGVIRPSDATSFSAAPAESGDWSYDEFAQSYGVGEEFKLLASRIVPASLITTNAPGVRLFDGTKRTMVQPTQSWGSATLQDFIGNPAYFAVPTSSSVSVRTPSNNTVDLTGLQENWVLMWFGADSYLWSSTYPLFPNRGFASWYPGAYMYDPSHWIFKVDIPVLVVFDTKPQSLIVDPAGGIELNYGNSASKQIAFMPLLGQKYPFVSASDAENGSDPKQTTELWSTSLPSEITQLSREWYNRLGKFPESVSETYTFDTNNNQLSVTDTFSYRDLGFGQHYAPIAPVVTLAKNGGMPIQFVGNPQLNTSVTTLRIGPVAGIDNRTSYEYVVSGLDTYTAQNRIFINTGSEPSWVITKLQQEVSTVEQAGHLAPWWPYLGKFNPLFPDRAIWSFPWETQYYLSNTRDVLSNAAATNLDSYLQSEEQAYDMVTYGRKVSYVNNVQTVPYNTGTRRETSFIDTAMTPDDIGYSYHRMSVKPLMNLYALAGFYTNTGDTADLGTSGSYTQQWTQIKDIAKPYMLVSDWATMTFAPYDRNLGDDIRWGTLTSNEAVAGSIGLARLGTLVGDAESEQVGYYLLAKSLISRLAQEKITKHLYATAQLRNPTPADWMVQTSRNYGENGDAQLWQRNWTSYLSDIRKPIRFDQFGVVLKDQHSEGFRDRRLLAYANITPELGRFLAQYALPEVTEWVRINEENNGTWFEAYSDSYLGKENSYNIPDNAYEIFMVKAWVLGETADQLAKYLDVPWVPLGDYYYINKLAETIRAYRGTCWSADGTTCDDGSIPSITGDLNGDLTVNIQDIIILINEIFTPRGVEGSDINNDGKVDILDVIALINIIFT
;
A
#
# COMPACT_ATOMS: atom_id res chain seq x y z
N MET A 1 54.22 54.16 -1.32
CA MET A 1 52.82 54.44 -1.72
C MET A 1 52.31 53.20 -2.46
N LYS A 2 52.02 52.01 -1.90
CA LYS A 2 51.54 51.49 -0.60
C LYS A 2 50.08 51.80 -0.25
N ASN A 3 49.26 50.78 -0.57
CA ASN A 3 48.04 50.29 0.09
C ASN A 3 46.76 51.10 -0.05
N LEU A 4 45.92 50.74 -1.03
CA LEU A 4 44.45 50.64 -0.92
C LEU A 4 43.85 50.17 -2.26
N THR A 5 43.72 48.87 -2.44
CA THR A 5 42.84 48.25 -3.45
C THR A 5 42.00 47.19 -2.74
N ARG A 6 41.04 47.64 -1.95
CA ARG A 6 39.94 46.87 -1.37
C ARG A 6 38.74 47.80 -1.31
N PHE A 7 37.86 47.71 -2.31
CA PHE A 7 36.42 48.01 -2.30
C PHE A 7 35.97 48.12 -3.76
N SER A 8 35.55 47.01 -4.37
CA SER A 8 34.68 46.94 -5.57
C SER A 8 34.46 45.51 -6.12
N ILE A 9 35.05 44.46 -5.53
CA ILE A 9 34.84 43.05 -5.94
C ILE A 9 34.08 42.28 -4.85
N PHE A 10 32.87 42.71 -4.50
CA PHE A 10 32.01 41.94 -3.59
C PHE A 10 30.51 41.98 -3.96
N LEU A 11 30.15 42.37 -5.18
CA LEU A 11 28.75 42.49 -5.59
C LEU A 11 28.45 42.01 -7.03
N MET A 12 29.22 41.05 -7.55
CA MET A 12 29.00 40.49 -8.90
C MET A 12 29.25 38.97 -9.00
N LEU A 13 29.06 38.21 -7.90
CA LEU A 13 29.19 36.75 -7.90
C LEU A 13 28.04 35.98 -7.22
N PHE A 14 26.91 36.63 -6.94
CA PHE A 14 25.74 35.96 -6.32
C PHE A 14 24.40 36.28 -7.00
N THR A 15 24.42 36.39 -8.32
CA THR A 15 23.20 36.37 -9.15
C THR A 15 23.49 35.56 -10.41
N MET A 16 23.88 34.30 -10.23
CA MET A 16 23.37 33.30 -11.16
C MET A 16 21.90 33.17 -10.83
N MET A 17 21.08 33.84 -11.63
CA MET A 17 19.67 33.54 -11.72
C MET A 17 19.57 32.03 -11.93
N VAL A 18 19.16 31.32 -10.89
CA VAL A 18 18.27 30.17 -11.08
C VAL A 18 17.08 30.77 -11.82
N GLN A 19 17.17 30.75 -13.15
CA GLN A 19 15.96 30.80 -13.95
C GLN A 19 15.13 29.66 -13.38
N PRO A 20 13.92 29.89 -12.84
CA PRO A 20 13.02 28.78 -12.63
C PRO A 20 12.95 28.13 -14.01
N VAL A 21 13.46 26.91 -14.11
CA VAL A 21 13.15 26.07 -15.26
C VAL A 21 11.65 26.15 -15.32
N ALA A 22 11.12 26.77 -16.37
CA ALA A 22 9.69 26.70 -16.63
C ALA A 22 9.40 25.21 -16.66
N ALA A 23 8.79 24.72 -15.57
CA ALA A 23 8.42 23.32 -15.41
C ALA A 23 7.62 23.00 -16.66
N PHE A 24 8.19 22.18 -17.54
CA PHE A 24 7.52 21.81 -18.77
C PHE A 24 6.33 20.95 -18.36
N ASP A 25 5.13 21.43 -18.69
CA ASP A 25 3.81 20.88 -18.32
C ASP A 25 3.54 19.43 -18.80
N ALA A 26 4.51 18.67 -19.30
CA ALA A 26 4.28 17.36 -19.91
C ALA A 26 3.78 16.31 -18.91
N TRP A 27 4.17 16.44 -17.64
CA TRP A 27 3.68 15.63 -16.52
C TRP A 27 2.89 16.45 -15.50
N ASN A 28 2.42 17.65 -15.81
CA ASN A 28 1.57 18.41 -14.90
C ASN A 28 0.13 17.83 -14.93
N TRP A 29 -0.03 16.66 -14.31
CA TRP A 29 -1.23 15.83 -14.39
C TRP A 29 -2.43 16.43 -13.65
N GLN A 30 -2.20 17.42 -12.78
CA GLN A 30 -3.23 18.19 -12.09
C GLN A 30 -4.17 18.92 -13.08
N ASP A 31 -3.71 19.24 -14.30
CA ASP A 31 -4.51 19.90 -15.36
C ASP A 31 -5.05 18.94 -16.44
N SER A 32 -4.71 17.65 -16.39
CA SER A 32 -5.00 16.70 -17.48
C SER A 32 -6.47 16.29 -17.62
N GLY A 33 -7.35 16.75 -16.72
CA GLY A 33 -8.79 16.51 -16.80
C GLY A 33 -9.19 15.03 -16.76
N TYR A 34 -8.27 14.14 -16.37
CA TYR A 34 -8.57 12.72 -16.24
C TYR A 34 -9.49 12.51 -15.05
N LYS A 35 -10.77 12.30 -15.35
CA LYS A 35 -11.75 11.92 -14.34
C LYS A 35 -11.49 10.46 -13.97
N LEU A 36 -11.40 10.16 -12.67
CA LEU A 36 -11.66 8.82 -12.13
C LEU A 36 -12.78 8.20 -12.97
N MET A 37 -12.53 7.03 -13.58
CA MET A 37 -13.47 6.41 -14.53
C MET A 37 -14.90 6.53 -14.00
N THR A 38 -15.77 7.22 -14.75
CA THR A 38 -17.20 7.22 -14.47
C THR A 38 -17.72 5.80 -14.67
N PHE A 39 -17.87 5.04 -13.58
CA PHE A 39 -18.35 3.67 -13.67
C PHE A 39 -19.86 3.60 -13.95
N ASN A 40 -20.21 2.85 -15.01
CA ASN A 40 -21.54 2.40 -15.47
C ASN A 40 -21.37 0.87 -15.65
N SER A 41 -22.18 -0.02 -15.05
CA SER A 41 -23.50 -0.43 -15.53
C SER A 41 -24.43 -0.99 -14.44
N SER A 42 -23.99 -1.00 -13.18
CA SER A 42 -24.76 -1.51 -12.03
C SER A 42 -25.41 -0.40 -11.18
N GLY A 43 -25.23 0.87 -11.55
CA GLY A 43 -25.94 2.02 -10.96
C GLY A 43 -25.55 2.42 -9.53
N LEU A 44 -24.59 1.76 -8.89
CA LEU A 44 -24.21 2.02 -7.50
C LEU A 44 -22.80 2.60 -7.41
N LYS A 45 -22.70 3.93 -7.32
CA LYS A 45 -21.43 4.66 -7.16
C LYS A 45 -21.23 5.02 -5.69
N ARG A 46 -20.06 4.68 -5.15
CA ARG A 46 -19.67 4.97 -3.76
C ARG A 46 -18.46 5.87 -3.73
N ILE A 47 -18.55 6.97 -3.00
CA ILE A 47 -17.41 7.79 -2.62
C ILE A 47 -17.15 7.59 -1.13
N GLY A 48 -15.88 7.55 -0.76
CA GLY A 48 -15.46 7.45 0.63
C GLY A 48 -15.06 8.82 1.15
N THR A 49 -14.88 8.91 2.46
CA THR A 49 -14.23 10.06 3.09
C THR A 49 -13.04 9.55 3.88
N LEU A 50 -12.12 10.45 4.20
CA LEU A 50 -11.03 10.15 5.12
C LEU A 50 -11.55 9.61 6.48
N SER A 51 -12.74 10.02 6.91
CA SER A 51 -13.37 9.60 8.17
C SER A 51 -14.00 8.20 8.16
N GLY A 52 -14.07 7.53 7.00
CA GLY A 52 -14.73 6.24 6.83
C GLY A 52 -16.24 6.32 6.57
N LEU A 53 -16.84 7.52 6.54
CA LEU A 53 -18.16 7.73 5.95
C LEU A 53 -18.09 7.51 4.45
N ASN A 54 -19.11 6.86 3.90
CA ASN A 54 -19.29 6.64 2.49
C ASN A 54 -20.63 7.20 2.02
N PHE A 55 -20.69 7.64 0.78
CA PHE A 55 -21.92 8.12 0.18
C PHE A 55 -22.21 7.33 -1.09
N GLU A 56 -23.43 6.81 -1.17
CA GLU A 56 -23.93 6.04 -2.31
C GLU A 56 -25.15 6.73 -2.89
N PHE A 57 -25.10 7.07 -4.18
CA PHE A 57 -26.32 7.44 -4.89
C PHE A 57 -27.15 6.18 -5.14
N VAL A 58 -28.42 6.20 -4.73
CA VAL A 58 -29.35 5.08 -4.89
C VAL A 58 -30.33 5.39 -6.02
N PRO A 59 -30.17 4.82 -7.23
CA PRO A 59 -31.01 5.15 -8.39
C PRO A 59 -32.49 4.83 -8.18
N ALA A 60 -32.80 3.81 -7.37
CA ALA A 60 -34.19 3.41 -7.11
C ALA A 60 -34.98 4.50 -6.38
N THR A 61 -34.31 5.35 -5.60
CA THR A 61 -34.94 6.43 -4.83
C THR A 61 -34.52 7.81 -5.27
N ASN A 62 -33.54 7.94 -6.19
CA ASN A 62 -32.85 9.20 -6.49
C ASN A 62 -32.45 9.94 -5.21
N MET A 63 -31.77 9.26 -4.29
CA MET A 63 -31.32 9.84 -3.03
C MET A 63 -29.85 9.50 -2.75
N MET A 64 -29.20 10.41 -2.01
CA MET A 64 -27.85 10.18 -1.48
C MET A 64 -27.94 9.49 -0.13
N GLN A 65 -27.53 8.23 -0.09
CA GLN A 65 -27.48 7.46 1.13
C GLN A 65 -26.10 7.61 1.78
N MET A 66 -26.09 7.97 3.06
CA MET A 66 -24.88 7.93 3.87
C MET A 66 -24.72 6.51 4.43
N GLN A 67 -23.49 6.02 4.43
CA GLN A 67 -23.15 4.68 4.85
C GLN A 67 -21.87 4.69 5.67
N MET A 68 -21.70 3.66 6.50
CA MET A 68 -20.39 3.33 7.06
C MET A 68 -20.20 1.83 7.05
N TYR A 69 -18.95 1.40 7.07
CA TYR A 69 -18.67 0.00 7.36
C TYR A 69 -18.78 -0.22 8.88
N PRO A 70 -19.70 -1.08 9.35
CA PRO A 70 -19.82 -1.39 10.78
C PRO A 70 -18.56 -2.12 11.27
N TYR A 71 -17.95 -2.88 10.35
CA TYR A 71 -16.82 -3.75 10.60
C TYR A 71 -15.62 -3.37 9.76
N ILE A 72 -14.45 -3.38 10.38
CA ILE A 72 -13.18 -3.10 9.70
C ILE A 72 -12.14 -4.19 10.05
N HIS A 73 -12.60 -5.38 10.44
CA HIS A 73 -11.98 -6.58 9.86
C HIS A 73 -12.63 -6.80 8.52
N GLY A 74 -11.85 -7.24 7.56
CA GLY A 74 -12.08 -7.01 6.15
C GLY A 74 -13.54 -7.01 5.73
N ARG A 75 -13.92 -5.91 5.07
CA ARG A 75 -14.99 -5.85 4.07
C ARG A 75 -15.04 -7.12 3.20
N ASP A 76 -13.93 -7.84 3.05
CA ASP A 76 -13.82 -9.07 2.26
C ASP A 76 -13.18 -10.26 3.01
N ASP A 77 -12.95 -10.17 4.32
CA ASP A 77 -12.65 -11.35 5.14
C ASP A 77 -13.88 -12.23 5.34
N ILE A 78 -15.06 -11.60 5.44
CA ILE A 78 -16.32 -12.32 5.65
C ILE A 78 -16.97 -12.69 4.30
N ARG A 79 -16.53 -12.08 3.20
CA ARG A 79 -17.20 -12.18 1.90
C ARG A 79 -16.75 -13.39 1.08
N SER A 80 -15.50 -13.86 1.22
CA SER A 80 -14.95 -14.92 0.35
C SER A 80 -15.32 -16.33 0.79
N THR A 81 -15.83 -16.54 2.01
CA THR A 81 -16.24 -17.86 2.50
C THR A 81 -17.74 -17.94 2.72
N TYR A 82 -18.54 -18.10 1.66
CA TYR A 82 -19.93 -18.60 1.68
C TYR A 82 -20.92 -18.10 2.77
N GLU A 83 -20.59 -17.10 3.57
CA GLU A 83 -21.27 -16.79 4.82
C GLU A 83 -21.49 -15.27 4.93
N HIS A 84 -22.67 -14.89 4.44
CA HIS A 84 -23.47 -13.73 4.82
C HIS A 84 -22.90 -12.33 4.51
N SER A 85 -23.46 -11.77 3.43
CA SER A 85 -23.35 -10.37 2.97
C SER A 85 -23.63 -9.28 4.03
N VAL A 86 -24.08 -9.66 5.22
CA VAL A 86 -24.50 -8.78 6.31
C VAL A 86 -23.32 -8.05 6.94
N TYR A 87 -22.15 -8.70 7.05
CA TYR A 87 -20.97 -8.10 7.67
C TYR A 87 -20.02 -7.43 6.66
N SER A 88 -20.08 -7.83 5.39
CA SER A 88 -19.21 -7.34 4.31
C SER A 88 -19.74 -6.07 3.64
N ASN A 89 -21.00 -5.71 3.87
CA ASN A 89 -21.62 -4.53 3.29
C ASN A 89 -21.67 -3.37 4.28
N PRO A 90 -21.52 -2.13 3.80
CA PRO A 90 -21.70 -0.98 4.65
C PRO A 90 -23.17 -0.89 5.07
N VAL A 91 -23.41 -0.45 6.30
CA VAL A 91 -24.74 -0.23 6.85
C VAL A 91 -25.23 1.18 6.50
N SER A 92 -26.52 1.28 6.20
CA SER A 92 -27.16 2.57 5.94
C SER A 92 -27.22 3.39 7.21
N LEU A 93 -26.75 4.63 7.14
CA LEU A 93 -26.97 5.64 8.17
C LEU A 93 -28.20 6.52 7.90
N GLY A 94 -28.95 6.20 6.87
CA GLY A 94 -30.04 7.03 6.36
C GLY A 94 -29.58 7.91 5.20
N VAL A 95 -30.43 8.85 4.83
CA VAL A 95 -30.28 9.73 3.68
C VAL A 95 -29.81 11.12 4.11
N ILE A 96 -29.06 11.78 3.23
CA ILE A 96 -28.77 13.21 3.33
C ILE A 96 -29.51 13.91 2.19
N ARG A 97 -30.31 14.93 2.52
CA ARG A 97 -31.08 15.68 1.52
C ARG A 97 -31.50 17.08 2.00
N PRO A 98 -31.82 17.99 1.08
CA PRO A 98 -32.61 19.19 1.38
C PRO A 98 -33.94 18.85 2.07
N SER A 99 -34.41 19.71 2.98
CA SER A 99 -35.66 19.49 3.74
C SER A 99 -36.91 19.44 2.85
N ASP A 100 -36.91 20.24 1.78
CA ASP A 100 -37.98 20.43 0.80
C ASP A 100 -37.94 19.41 -0.36
N ALA A 101 -36.83 18.67 -0.51
CA ALA A 101 -36.70 17.65 -1.53
C ALA A 101 -37.18 16.27 -1.03
N THR A 102 -38.18 15.67 -1.68
CA THR A 102 -38.56 14.26 -1.44
C THR A 102 -37.76 13.25 -2.26
N SER A 103 -37.13 13.72 -3.35
CA SER A 103 -36.21 12.98 -4.22
C SER A 103 -35.43 13.97 -5.08
N PHE A 104 -34.24 13.62 -5.58
CA PHE A 104 -33.52 14.45 -6.55
C PHE A 104 -34.08 14.26 -7.97
N SER A 105 -33.94 15.28 -8.83
CA SER A 105 -34.52 15.27 -10.18
C SER A 105 -33.75 14.41 -11.18
N ALA A 106 -32.48 14.08 -10.89
CA ALA A 106 -31.60 13.29 -11.74
C ALA A 106 -30.44 12.70 -10.92
N ALA A 107 -29.63 11.85 -11.56
CA ALA A 107 -28.35 11.42 -11.01
C ALA A 107 -27.39 12.62 -10.81
N PRO A 108 -26.52 12.60 -9.79
CA PRO A 108 -25.52 13.64 -9.57
C PRO A 108 -24.57 13.83 -10.74
N ALA A 109 -24.23 15.10 -10.98
CA ALA A 109 -22.98 15.42 -11.64
C ALA A 109 -21.82 15.17 -10.66
N GLU A 110 -20.76 14.53 -11.16
CA GLU A 110 -19.56 14.20 -10.40
C GLU A 110 -18.39 15.05 -10.86
N SER A 111 -17.63 15.54 -9.89
CA SER A 111 -16.33 16.19 -10.08
C SER A 111 -15.42 15.85 -8.90
N GLY A 112 -14.13 16.04 -9.04
CA GLY A 112 -13.17 15.69 -8.01
C GLY A 112 -11.80 15.40 -8.60
N ASP A 113 -10.85 15.17 -7.71
CA ASP A 113 -9.48 14.81 -8.00
C ASP A 113 -8.95 13.85 -6.92
N TRP A 114 -7.65 13.65 -6.86
CA TRP A 114 -6.95 12.84 -5.85
C TRP A 114 -7.11 13.28 -4.39
N SER A 115 -7.76 14.42 -4.12
CA SER A 115 -7.92 15.04 -2.80
C SER A 115 -9.38 15.16 -2.32
N TYR A 116 -10.36 15.02 -3.22
CA TYR A 116 -11.78 15.00 -2.88
C TYR A 116 -12.67 14.43 -4.00
N ASP A 117 -13.87 13.99 -3.62
CA ASP A 117 -14.98 13.71 -4.54
C ASP A 117 -16.14 14.69 -4.25
N GLU A 118 -16.77 15.27 -5.28
CA GLU A 118 -17.96 16.13 -5.15
C GLU A 118 -19.12 15.65 -6.02
N PHE A 119 -20.29 15.49 -5.38
CA PHE A 119 -21.56 15.33 -6.06
C PHE A 119 -22.33 16.65 -6.10
N ALA A 120 -22.85 17.02 -7.27
CA ALA A 120 -23.74 18.17 -7.44
C ALA A 120 -25.08 17.74 -8.06
N GLN A 121 -26.20 18.14 -7.44
CA GLN A 121 -27.56 17.81 -7.85
C GLN A 121 -28.47 19.03 -7.77
N SER A 122 -29.38 19.14 -8.75
CA SER A 122 -30.53 20.04 -8.65
C SER A 122 -31.74 19.26 -8.13
N TYR A 123 -32.60 19.95 -7.37
CA TYR A 123 -33.85 19.38 -6.86
C TYR A 123 -35.07 20.28 -7.17
N GLY A 124 -34.86 21.38 -7.89
CA GLY A 124 -35.88 22.33 -8.31
C GLY A 124 -35.26 23.48 -9.10
N VAL A 125 -36.08 24.45 -9.54
CA VAL A 125 -35.59 25.56 -10.39
C VAL A 125 -34.76 26.54 -9.56
N GLY A 126 -33.44 26.56 -9.78
CA GLY A 126 -32.51 27.42 -9.03
C GLY A 126 -32.09 26.83 -7.67
N GLU A 127 -32.42 25.57 -7.42
CA GLU A 127 -32.12 24.84 -6.19
C GLU A 127 -30.97 23.86 -6.43
N GLU A 128 -29.93 23.95 -5.59
CA GLU A 128 -28.70 23.18 -5.72
C GLU A 128 -28.30 22.53 -4.39
N PHE A 129 -27.87 21.28 -4.47
CA PHE A 129 -27.28 20.51 -3.38
C PHE A 129 -25.94 19.95 -3.85
N LYS A 130 -24.87 20.30 -3.13
CA LYS A 130 -23.54 19.72 -3.33
C LYS A 130 -23.09 18.99 -2.09
N LEU A 131 -22.44 17.85 -2.27
CA LEU A 131 -21.79 17.08 -1.23
C LEU A 131 -20.36 16.79 -1.65
N LEU A 132 -19.42 17.38 -0.92
CA LEU A 132 -17.99 17.15 -1.05
C LEU A 132 -17.54 16.16 0.04
N ALA A 133 -16.93 15.05 -0.39
CA ALA A 133 -16.26 14.07 0.46
C ALA A 133 -14.75 14.31 0.42
N SER A 134 -14.19 14.77 1.54
CA SER A 134 -12.77 15.12 1.61
C SER A 134 -11.88 13.89 1.80
N ARG A 135 -10.73 13.89 1.11
CA ARG A 135 -9.59 13.00 1.37
C ARG A 135 -8.48 13.67 2.19
N ILE A 136 -8.55 14.98 2.39
CA ILE A 136 -7.53 15.76 3.10
C ILE A 136 -7.86 16.00 4.57
N VAL A 137 -9.15 16.09 4.92
CA VAL A 137 -9.64 16.17 6.30
C VAL A 137 -10.73 15.12 6.56
N PRO A 138 -10.89 14.64 7.80
CA PRO A 138 -11.91 13.65 8.15
C PRO A 138 -13.31 14.25 8.23
N ALA A 139 -13.70 15.08 7.26
CA ALA A 139 -14.98 15.78 7.22
C ALA A 139 -15.55 15.83 5.79
N SER A 140 -16.86 16.00 5.69
CA SER A 140 -17.57 16.27 4.44
C SER A 140 -18.20 17.65 4.50
N LEU A 141 -18.40 18.26 3.33
CA LEU A 141 -19.00 19.59 3.20
C LEU A 141 -20.26 19.51 2.34
N ILE A 142 -21.38 19.97 2.88
CA ILE A 142 -22.62 20.19 2.14
C ILE A 142 -22.71 21.67 1.77
N THR A 143 -23.05 21.96 0.52
CA THR A 143 -23.49 23.29 0.09
C THR A 143 -24.92 23.20 -0.43
N THR A 144 -25.82 24.04 0.07
CA THR A 144 -27.21 24.07 -0.42
C THR A 144 -27.89 25.40 -0.14
N ASN A 145 -28.92 25.74 -0.91
CA ASN A 145 -29.79 26.89 -0.68
C ASN A 145 -31.17 26.52 -0.11
N ALA A 146 -31.35 25.28 0.36
CA ALA A 146 -32.57 24.82 1.00
C ALA A 146 -32.87 25.57 2.31
N PRO A 147 -34.16 25.72 2.70
CA PRO A 147 -34.53 26.27 4.00
C PRO A 147 -34.17 25.35 5.18
N GLY A 148 -33.83 24.08 4.91
CA GLY A 148 -33.38 23.11 5.89
C GLY A 148 -32.57 21.98 5.25
N VAL A 149 -31.77 21.30 6.07
CA VAL A 149 -30.98 20.13 5.65
C VAL A 149 -31.29 18.96 6.56
N ARG A 150 -31.59 17.81 5.96
CA ARG A 150 -31.87 16.57 6.67
C ARG A 150 -30.67 15.65 6.67
N LEU A 151 -30.31 15.19 7.86
CA LEU A 151 -29.22 14.26 8.11
C LEU A 151 -29.77 12.98 8.75
N PHE A 152 -29.17 11.84 8.40
CA PHE A 152 -29.62 10.52 8.85
C PHE A 152 -31.11 10.26 8.57
N ASP A 153 -31.66 10.84 7.50
CA ASP A 153 -33.11 10.83 7.24
C ASP A 153 -33.61 9.43 6.86
N GLY A 154 -34.80 9.09 7.35
CA GLY A 154 -35.46 7.83 7.10
C GLY A 154 -34.82 6.61 7.78
N THR A 155 -35.12 5.45 7.21
CA THR A 155 -34.75 4.14 7.73
C THR A 155 -33.25 3.86 7.61
N LYS A 156 -32.65 3.42 8.72
CA LYS A 156 -31.27 2.93 8.78
C LYS A 156 -31.26 1.41 8.68
N ARG A 157 -30.09 0.82 8.41
CA ARG A 157 -29.91 -0.63 8.51
C ARG A 157 -28.93 -0.94 9.62
N THR A 158 -29.24 -1.96 10.41
CA THR A 158 -28.34 -2.49 11.43
C THR A 158 -28.23 -3.98 11.31
N MET A 159 -27.09 -4.49 11.75
CA MET A 159 -26.98 -5.89 12.08
C MET A 159 -27.81 -6.21 13.32
N VAL A 160 -28.52 -7.33 13.29
CA VAL A 160 -29.06 -7.95 14.52
C VAL A 160 -27.88 -8.59 15.24
N GLN A 161 -27.71 -8.32 16.55
CA GLN A 161 -26.63 -8.95 17.32
C GLN A 161 -26.74 -10.47 17.17
N PRO A 162 -25.72 -11.15 16.63
CA PRO A 162 -25.77 -12.59 16.50
C PRO A 162 -25.59 -13.19 17.90
N THR A 163 -26.52 -14.05 18.32
CA THR A 163 -26.60 -14.53 19.71
C THR A 163 -25.86 -15.84 19.94
N GLN A 164 -25.53 -16.60 18.90
CA GLN A 164 -24.92 -17.95 19.03
C GLN A 164 -23.97 -18.34 17.88
N SER A 165 -24.01 -17.68 16.72
CA SER A 165 -23.14 -18.03 15.57
C SER A 165 -22.96 -16.90 14.56
N TRP A 166 -21.82 -16.87 13.87
CA TRP A 166 -21.57 -15.91 12.78
C TRP A 166 -22.56 -16.05 11.62
N GLY A 167 -23.05 -17.27 11.35
CA GLY A 167 -24.00 -17.57 10.28
C GLY A 167 -25.45 -17.12 10.51
N SER A 168 -25.81 -16.60 11.69
CA SER A 168 -27.19 -16.19 11.98
C SER A 168 -27.45 -14.68 11.90
N ALA A 169 -26.45 -13.86 11.55
CA ALA A 169 -26.68 -12.43 11.47
C ALA A 169 -27.59 -12.07 10.30
N THR A 170 -28.60 -11.27 10.60
CA THR A 170 -29.49 -10.65 9.63
C THR A 170 -29.35 -9.14 9.71
N LEU A 171 -29.59 -8.46 8.59
CA LEU A 171 -29.82 -7.03 8.62
C LEU A 171 -31.29 -6.79 8.94
N GLN A 172 -31.55 -5.81 9.81
CA GLN A 172 -32.88 -5.30 10.05
C GLN A 172 -32.90 -3.79 9.81
N ASP A 173 -34.06 -3.31 9.37
CA ASP A 173 -34.33 -1.90 9.29
C ASP A 173 -34.53 -1.32 10.70
N PHE A 174 -33.98 -0.14 10.93
CA PHE A 174 -34.00 0.54 12.21
C PHE A 174 -34.41 2.00 12.02
N ILE A 175 -35.46 2.42 12.71
CA ILE A 175 -35.88 3.81 12.78
C ILE A 175 -35.37 4.35 14.11
N GLY A 176 -34.27 5.09 14.06
CA GLY A 176 -33.73 5.77 15.24
C GLY A 176 -33.15 7.12 14.91
N ASN A 177 -32.95 7.89 15.97
CA ASN A 177 -32.58 9.29 15.93
C ASN A 177 -31.38 9.52 16.85
N PRO A 178 -30.52 10.51 16.56
CA PRO A 178 -29.62 11.04 17.57
C PRO A 178 -30.43 11.44 18.81
N ALA A 179 -30.10 10.88 19.96
CA ALA A 179 -30.85 11.07 21.21
C ALA A 179 -30.38 12.32 21.98
N TYR A 180 -29.11 12.68 21.81
CA TYR A 180 -28.45 13.70 22.59
C TYR A 180 -27.72 14.71 21.69
N PHE A 181 -27.76 15.98 22.10
CA PHE A 181 -27.19 17.10 21.37
C PHE A 181 -26.41 18.00 22.32
N ALA A 182 -25.12 18.20 22.06
CA ALA A 182 -24.32 19.14 22.81
C ALA A 182 -24.16 20.44 22.00
N VAL A 183 -24.48 21.56 22.67
CA VAL A 183 -24.51 22.88 22.05
C VAL A 183 -23.67 23.91 22.84
N PRO A 184 -22.89 24.76 22.16
CA PRO A 184 -22.08 25.79 22.79
C PRO A 184 -22.94 26.93 23.38
N THR A 185 -22.67 27.29 24.62
CA THR A 185 -23.28 28.42 25.36
C THR A 185 -22.23 29.47 25.72
N SER A 186 -22.60 30.54 26.45
CA SER A 186 -21.71 31.69 26.73
C SER A 186 -20.45 31.37 27.51
N SER A 187 -20.42 30.26 28.27
CA SER A 187 -19.26 29.86 29.07
C SER A 187 -19.01 28.35 29.15
N SER A 188 -19.91 27.52 28.61
CA SER A 188 -19.83 26.05 28.69
C SER A 188 -20.51 25.39 27.49
N VAL A 189 -20.48 24.05 27.44
CA VAL A 189 -21.30 23.26 26.51
C VAL A 189 -22.47 22.66 27.30
N SER A 190 -23.68 22.80 26.75
CA SER A 190 -24.91 22.24 27.33
C SER A 190 -25.35 21.03 26.52
N VAL A 191 -25.57 19.91 27.21
CA VAL A 191 -26.20 18.72 26.61
C VAL A 191 -27.71 18.87 26.70
N ARG A 192 -28.39 18.61 25.59
CA ARG A 192 -29.83 18.78 25.42
C ARG A 192 -30.41 17.50 24.81
N THR A 193 -31.60 17.13 25.29
CA THR A 193 -32.47 16.13 24.67
C THR A 193 -33.63 16.85 23.98
N PRO A 194 -34.15 16.33 22.85
CA PRO A 194 -35.30 16.92 22.16
C PRO A 194 -36.53 17.02 23.07
N SER A 195 -37.18 18.19 23.08
CA SER A 195 -38.49 18.39 23.71
C SER A 195 -39.53 18.59 22.62
N ASN A 196 -40.61 17.78 22.59
CA ASN A 196 -41.57 17.76 21.47
C ASN A 196 -40.86 17.65 20.10
N ASN A 197 -39.89 16.74 20.00
CA ASN A 197 -39.08 16.51 18.80
C ASN A 197 -38.27 17.73 18.32
N THR A 198 -38.05 18.76 19.15
CA THR A 198 -37.30 19.95 18.74
C THR A 198 -36.23 20.33 19.76
N VAL A 199 -35.08 20.80 19.28
CA VAL A 199 -34.04 21.48 20.05
C VAL A 199 -33.90 22.90 19.50
N ASP A 200 -34.11 23.91 20.35
CA ASP A 200 -33.92 25.32 19.99
C ASP A 200 -32.43 25.65 19.85
N LEU A 201 -32.04 26.25 18.73
CA LEU A 201 -30.64 26.60 18.41
C LEU A 201 -30.42 28.12 18.26
N THR A 202 -31.45 28.94 18.48
CA THR A 202 -31.34 30.41 18.32
C THR A 202 -30.31 31.07 19.25
N GLY A 203 -30.02 30.45 20.40
CA GLY A 203 -29.07 30.95 21.40
C GLY A 203 -27.61 30.48 21.26
N LEU A 204 -27.26 29.75 20.19
CA LEU A 204 -25.91 29.22 19.97
C LEU A 204 -24.85 30.33 20.00
N GLN A 205 -23.74 30.09 20.68
CA GLN A 205 -22.61 31.03 20.71
C GLN A 205 -21.58 30.74 19.63
N GLU A 206 -21.23 29.47 19.46
CA GLU A 206 -20.33 28.97 18.41
C GLU A 206 -21.18 28.21 17.36
N ASN A 207 -20.71 28.14 16.12
CA ASN A 207 -21.50 27.59 15.00
C ASN A 207 -21.34 26.07 14.84
N TRP A 208 -21.57 25.32 15.91
CA TRP A 208 -21.50 23.87 15.85
C TRP A 208 -22.49 23.19 16.80
N VAL A 209 -22.83 21.94 16.47
CA VAL A 209 -23.58 21.02 17.31
C VAL A 209 -22.90 19.66 17.23
N LEU A 210 -22.72 19.00 18.38
CA LEU A 210 -22.31 17.59 18.43
C LEU A 210 -23.55 16.74 18.74
N MET A 211 -23.77 15.68 17.98
CA MET A 211 -24.90 14.77 18.19
C MET A 211 -24.44 13.31 18.28
N TRP A 212 -25.14 12.49 19.04
CA TRP A 212 -24.88 11.05 19.13
C TRP A 212 -26.16 10.28 19.48
N PHE A 213 -26.16 8.97 19.22
CA PHE A 213 -27.36 8.14 19.33
C PHE A 213 -27.55 7.55 20.73
N GLY A 214 -26.47 7.32 21.48
CA GLY A 214 -26.53 6.64 22.77
C GLY A 214 -27.18 5.26 22.66
N ALA A 215 -28.14 4.98 23.54
CA ALA A 215 -28.90 3.74 23.60
C ALA A 215 -29.68 3.47 22.30
N ASP A 216 -30.00 4.51 21.53
CA ASP A 216 -30.63 4.41 20.21
C ASP A 216 -29.61 4.15 19.09
N SER A 217 -28.32 3.97 19.41
CA SER A 217 -27.35 3.55 18.41
C SER A 217 -27.73 2.19 17.85
N TYR A 218 -27.35 1.97 16.60
CA TYR A 218 -27.63 0.78 15.82
C TYR A 218 -26.35 0.30 15.12
N LEU A 219 -25.21 0.74 15.64
CA LEU A 219 -23.90 0.40 15.14
C LEU A 219 -23.26 -0.63 16.04
N TRP A 220 -22.54 -1.53 15.39
CA TRP A 220 -21.85 -2.65 16.01
C TRP A 220 -20.42 -2.65 15.52
N SER A 221 -19.45 -2.83 16.41
CA SER A 221 -18.06 -2.93 16.02
C SER A 221 -17.27 -3.81 16.98
N SER A 222 -16.01 -4.07 16.63
CA SER A 222 -15.09 -4.84 17.46
C SER A 222 -13.76 -4.12 17.57
N THR A 223 -13.13 -4.29 18.73
CA THR A 223 -11.75 -3.87 18.99
C THR A 223 -10.78 -5.06 19.00
N TYR A 224 -11.19 -6.24 18.56
CA TYR A 224 -10.34 -7.44 18.55
C TYR A 224 -10.04 -7.93 17.16
N PRO A 225 -8.82 -8.43 16.87
CA PRO A 225 -8.50 -9.09 15.60
C PRO A 225 -9.45 -10.25 15.34
N LEU A 226 -10.14 -10.23 14.19
CA LEU A 226 -11.04 -11.33 13.80
C LEU A 226 -10.48 -12.15 12.64
N PHE A 227 -10.84 -13.43 12.67
CA PHE A 227 -10.47 -14.46 11.69
C PHE A 227 -11.73 -15.27 11.32
N PRO A 228 -12.65 -14.70 10.52
CA PRO A 228 -13.96 -15.30 10.24
C PRO A 228 -13.86 -16.64 9.47
N ASN A 229 -12.78 -16.86 8.70
CA ASN A 229 -12.50 -18.14 8.03
C ASN A 229 -12.29 -19.33 8.97
N ARG A 230 -12.26 -19.12 10.30
CA ARG A 230 -12.18 -20.21 11.28
C ARG A 230 -13.54 -20.78 11.69
N GLY A 231 -14.64 -20.30 11.11
CA GLY A 231 -16.01 -20.74 11.40
C GLY A 231 -16.56 -21.62 10.28
N PHE A 232 -16.89 -22.85 10.62
CA PHE A 232 -17.48 -23.82 9.71
C PHE A 232 -18.82 -23.38 9.12
N ALA A 233 -18.87 -23.47 7.79
CA ALA A 233 -19.98 -23.97 7.00
C ALA A 233 -21.24 -24.36 7.80
N SER A 234 -22.32 -23.62 7.56
CA SER A 234 -23.72 -23.92 7.90
C SER A 234 -24.23 -25.36 7.68
N TRP A 235 -23.42 -26.28 7.12
CA TRP A 235 -23.75 -27.67 6.81
C TRP A 235 -23.55 -28.66 7.97
N TYR A 236 -22.83 -28.30 9.04
CA TYR A 236 -22.66 -29.15 10.23
C TYR A 236 -23.38 -28.57 11.46
N PRO A 237 -24.46 -29.21 11.95
CA PRO A 237 -25.11 -28.81 13.18
C PRO A 237 -24.13 -28.90 14.36
N GLY A 238 -23.80 -27.77 14.99
CA GLY A 238 -22.99 -27.69 16.22
C GLY A 238 -21.60 -27.06 16.09
N ALA A 239 -21.16 -26.65 14.90
CA ALA A 239 -19.84 -26.04 14.69
C ALA A 239 -19.80 -24.51 14.95
N TYR A 240 -20.36 -24.07 16.07
CA TYR A 240 -20.43 -22.66 16.47
C TYR A 240 -19.09 -22.21 17.09
N MET A 241 -18.03 -22.14 16.27
CA MET A 241 -16.66 -21.89 16.73
C MET A 241 -16.37 -20.47 17.21
N TYR A 242 -17.26 -19.53 16.92
CA TYR A 242 -17.18 -18.19 17.47
C TYR A 242 -18.57 -17.73 17.87
N ASP A 243 -18.74 -17.42 19.15
CA ASP A 243 -19.86 -16.61 19.59
C ASP A 243 -19.51 -15.13 19.36
N PRO A 244 -20.02 -14.49 18.28
CA PRO A 244 -19.76 -13.08 18.01
C PRO A 244 -20.25 -12.15 19.12
N SER A 245 -21.15 -12.60 20.00
CA SER A 245 -21.65 -11.78 21.11
C SER A 245 -20.55 -11.40 22.12
N HIS A 246 -19.44 -12.13 22.15
CA HIS A 246 -18.27 -11.81 23.00
C HIS A 246 -17.31 -10.79 22.38
N TRP A 247 -17.39 -10.55 21.08
CA TRP A 247 -16.39 -9.77 20.34
C TRP A 247 -16.97 -8.56 19.61
N ILE A 248 -18.29 -8.55 19.40
CA ILE A 248 -19.01 -7.46 18.74
C ILE A 248 -19.84 -6.74 19.78
N PHE A 249 -19.58 -5.44 19.89
CA PHE A 249 -20.18 -4.58 20.90
C PHE A 249 -20.98 -3.46 20.25
N LYS A 250 -22.00 -3.00 20.97
CA LYS A 250 -22.77 -1.84 20.56
C LYS A 250 -21.91 -0.59 20.72
N VAL A 251 -21.74 0.14 19.62
CA VAL A 251 -20.92 1.36 19.58
C VAL A 251 -21.74 2.54 19.09
N ASP A 252 -21.25 3.75 19.31
CA ASP A 252 -21.87 4.99 18.88
C ASP A 252 -20.97 5.74 17.88
N ILE A 253 -21.54 6.75 17.22
CA ILE A 253 -20.82 7.66 16.34
C ILE A 253 -21.16 9.12 16.67
N PRO A 254 -20.44 9.75 17.60
CA PRO A 254 -20.59 11.18 17.83
C PRO A 254 -20.23 11.96 16.55
N VAL A 255 -21.19 12.68 15.98
CA VAL A 255 -21.03 13.46 14.75
C VAL A 255 -21.06 14.95 15.09
N LEU A 256 -19.94 15.61 14.82
CA LEU A 256 -19.82 17.06 14.89
C LEU A 256 -20.34 17.66 13.59
N VAL A 257 -21.23 18.66 13.70
CA VAL A 257 -21.72 19.45 12.57
C VAL A 257 -21.38 20.91 12.83
N VAL A 258 -20.72 21.52 11.84
CA VAL A 258 -20.23 22.88 11.82
C VAL A 258 -20.88 23.60 10.65
N PHE A 259 -21.36 24.83 10.86
CA PHE A 259 -22.12 25.56 9.83
C PHE A 259 -21.67 27.01 9.70
N ASP A 260 -21.80 27.59 8.50
CA ASP A 260 -21.54 29.01 8.27
C ASP A 260 -22.59 29.91 8.95
N THR A 261 -23.84 29.50 8.92
CA THR A 261 -25.00 30.21 9.44
C THR A 261 -25.66 29.37 10.52
N LYS A 262 -26.16 29.99 11.59
CA LYS A 262 -26.84 29.28 12.68
C LYS A 262 -28.24 28.80 12.25
N PRO A 263 -28.58 27.51 12.39
CA PRO A 263 -29.97 27.06 12.25
C PRO A 263 -30.82 27.61 13.40
N GLN A 264 -32.11 27.80 13.14
CA GLN A 264 -33.09 28.23 14.15
C GLN A 264 -33.39 27.09 15.12
N SER A 265 -33.54 25.87 14.59
CA SER A 265 -33.83 24.68 15.37
C SER A 265 -33.28 23.42 14.73
N LEU A 266 -33.18 22.37 15.55
CA LEU A 266 -33.00 21.00 15.10
C LEU A 266 -34.28 20.24 15.41
N ILE A 267 -34.87 19.63 14.39
CA ILE A 267 -36.13 18.89 14.48
C ILE A 267 -35.82 17.40 14.31
N VAL A 268 -36.23 16.58 15.26
CA VAL A 268 -36.11 15.13 15.22
C VAL A 268 -37.32 14.55 14.52
N ASP A 269 -37.11 13.78 13.45
CA ASP A 269 -38.21 13.20 12.70
C ASP A 269 -38.67 11.88 13.36
N PRO A 270 -39.97 11.72 13.69
CA PRO A 270 -40.50 10.42 14.12
C PRO A 270 -40.26 9.28 13.11
N ALA A 271 -40.10 9.59 11.83
CA ALA A 271 -39.76 8.63 10.78
C ALA A 271 -38.25 8.33 10.66
N GLY A 272 -37.41 8.96 11.49
CA GLY A 272 -35.97 8.77 11.55
C GLY A 272 -35.17 9.90 10.90
N GLY A 273 -34.10 10.32 11.56
CA GLY A 273 -33.24 11.44 11.18
C GLY A 273 -33.53 12.76 11.89
N ILE A 274 -32.78 13.77 11.49
CA ILE A 274 -32.92 15.14 11.98
C ILE A 274 -32.98 16.13 10.83
N GLU A 275 -33.62 17.26 11.06
CA GLU A 275 -33.61 18.42 10.18
C GLU A 275 -32.97 19.61 10.90
N LEU A 276 -31.92 20.17 10.29
CA LEU A 276 -31.39 21.49 10.65
C LEU A 276 -32.21 22.53 9.90
N ASN A 277 -33.09 23.24 10.61
CA ASN A 277 -34.01 24.22 10.04
C ASN A 277 -33.43 25.64 10.12
N TYR A 278 -33.29 26.31 8.98
CA TYR A 278 -32.79 27.68 8.87
C TYR A 278 -33.92 28.70 8.64
N GLY A 279 -35.10 28.24 8.22
CA GLY A 279 -36.28 29.07 7.96
C GLY A 279 -36.17 30.01 6.75
N ASN A 280 -35.11 29.91 5.93
CA ASN A 280 -34.90 30.73 4.73
C ASN A 280 -34.06 30.02 3.66
N SER A 281 -34.34 30.27 2.39
CA SER A 281 -33.66 29.64 1.24
C SER A 281 -32.43 30.42 0.75
N ALA A 282 -31.50 30.74 1.64
CA ALA A 282 -30.19 31.29 1.25
C ALA A 282 -29.12 30.20 1.23
N SER A 283 -28.05 30.38 0.44
CA SER A 283 -26.91 29.44 0.43
C SER A 283 -26.36 29.23 1.84
N LYS A 284 -26.01 27.99 2.15
CA LYS A 284 -25.46 27.51 3.42
C LYS A 284 -24.36 26.50 3.15
N GLN A 285 -23.37 26.49 4.03
CA GLN A 285 -22.29 25.52 4.07
C GLN A 285 -22.31 24.78 5.40
N ILE A 286 -22.30 23.45 5.35
CA ILE A 286 -22.39 22.58 6.51
C ILE A 286 -21.28 21.53 6.42
N ALA A 287 -20.26 21.68 7.26
CA ALA A 287 -19.23 20.65 7.42
C ALA A 287 -19.67 19.66 8.50
N PHE A 288 -19.47 18.36 8.28
CA PHE A 288 -19.78 17.34 9.27
C PHE A 288 -18.75 16.22 9.30
N MET A 289 -18.54 15.66 10.48
CA MET A 289 -17.58 14.58 10.68
C MET A 289 -17.91 13.68 11.88
N PRO A 290 -17.56 12.39 11.83
CA PRO A 290 -17.36 11.58 13.02
C PRO A 290 -16.25 12.20 13.87
N LEU A 291 -16.57 12.72 15.06
CA LEU A 291 -15.64 13.51 15.88
C LEU A 291 -14.39 12.70 16.25
N LEU A 292 -14.56 11.43 16.57
CA LEU A 292 -13.48 10.50 16.92
C LEU A 292 -12.93 9.73 15.71
N GLY A 293 -13.37 10.08 14.49
CA GLY A 293 -13.00 9.38 13.27
C GLY A 293 -13.51 7.94 13.28
N GLN A 294 -12.60 6.99 13.09
CA GLN A 294 -12.90 5.56 13.01
C GLN A 294 -12.62 4.81 14.33
N LYS A 295 -12.61 5.54 15.45
CA LYS A 295 -12.65 4.98 16.81
C LYS A 295 -14.06 5.17 17.35
N TYR A 296 -14.82 4.09 17.37
CA TYR A 296 -16.21 4.10 17.79
C TYR A 296 -16.30 3.89 19.31
N PRO A 297 -16.76 4.89 20.09
CA PRO A 297 -16.96 4.72 21.53
C PRO A 297 -18.07 3.70 21.80
N PHE A 298 -17.98 2.99 22.93
CA PHE A 298 -19.05 2.08 23.35
C PHE A 298 -20.30 2.87 23.74
N VAL A 299 -21.48 2.26 23.63
CA VAL A 299 -22.71 2.89 24.10
C VAL A 299 -22.76 2.87 25.64
N SER A 300 -22.63 1.68 26.24
CA SER A 300 -22.70 1.49 27.70
C SER A 300 -21.50 0.72 28.27
N ALA A 301 -21.34 0.72 29.59
CA ALA A 301 -20.24 0.01 30.25
C ALA A 301 -20.37 -1.52 30.17
N SER A 302 -21.60 -2.05 30.09
CA SER A 302 -21.85 -3.47 29.87
C SER A 302 -21.47 -3.94 28.47
N ASP A 303 -21.36 -3.01 27.51
CA ASP A 303 -20.85 -3.30 26.17
C ASP A 303 -19.31 -3.30 26.12
N ALA A 304 -18.61 -3.05 27.23
CA ALA A 304 -17.16 -3.13 27.32
C ALA A 304 -16.75 -4.40 28.10
N GLU A 305 -16.01 -5.30 27.45
CA GLU A 305 -15.69 -6.64 27.96
C GLU A 305 -15.09 -6.69 29.37
N ASN A 306 -14.36 -5.65 29.82
CA ASN A 306 -13.65 -5.68 31.10
C ASN A 306 -13.98 -4.52 32.06
N GLY A 307 -14.99 -3.69 31.79
CA GLY A 307 -15.41 -2.58 32.66
C GLY A 307 -14.31 -1.56 33.01
N SER A 308 -13.10 -1.68 32.44
CA SER A 308 -11.88 -0.96 32.81
C SER A 308 -11.61 0.27 31.96
N ASP A 309 -12.40 0.50 30.91
CA ASP A 309 -12.41 1.73 30.12
C ASP A 309 -13.80 2.43 30.17
N PRO A 310 -14.33 2.75 31.38
CA PRO A 310 -15.65 3.36 31.52
C PRO A 310 -15.73 4.79 30.95
N LYS A 311 -14.61 5.38 30.54
CA LYS A 311 -14.53 6.77 30.04
C LYS A 311 -15.01 6.93 28.59
N GLN A 312 -15.13 5.85 27.83
CA GLN A 312 -15.53 5.90 26.41
C GLN A 312 -16.99 5.54 26.16
N THR A 313 -17.86 5.62 27.18
CA THR A 313 -19.29 5.32 27.00
C THR A 313 -20.09 6.59 26.72
N THR A 314 -20.82 6.63 25.60
CA THR A 314 -21.56 7.84 25.19
C THR A 314 -22.83 8.08 26.01
N GLU A 315 -23.37 7.06 26.68
CA GLU A 315 -24.50 7.24 27.62
C GLU A 315 -24.13 8.12 28.82
N LEU A 316 -22.88 8.07 29.29
CA LEU A 316 -22.42 8.95 30.38
C LEU A 316 -22.36 10.43 29.94
N TRP A 317 -22.36 10.70 28.64
CA TRP A 317 -22.31 12.06 28.11
C TRP A 317 -23.68 12.75 28.10
N SER A 318 -24.77 12.00 28.34
CA SER A 318 -26.16 12.50 28.38
C SER A 318 -26.37 13.66 29.35
N THR A 319 -25.56 13.73 30.42
CA THR A 319 -25.64 14.80 31.44
C THR A 319 -24.64 15.92 31.19
N SER A 320 -23.42 15.57 30.79
CA SER A 320 -22.34 16.53 30.51
C SER A 320 -21.28 15.90 29.60
N LEU A 321 -20.77 16.67 28.63
CA LEU A 321 -19.64 16.22 27.82
C LEU A 321 -18.34 16.17 28.64
N PRO A 322 -17.48 15.15 28.41
CA PRO A 322 -16.10 15.20 28.88
C PRO A 322 -15.37 16.44 28.35
N SER A 323 -14.42 16.95 29.14
CA SER A 323 -13.59 18.11 28.78
C SER A 323 -12.85 17.93 27.46
N GLU A 324 -12.32 16.73 27.25
CA GLU A 324 -11.54 16.33 26.08
C GLU A 324 -12.41 16.32 24.82
N ILE A 325 -13.67 15.87 24.93
CA ILE A 325 -14.63 15.89 23.82
C ILE A 325 -15.06 17.32 23.50
N THR A 326 -15.24 18.16 24.52
CA THR A 326 -15.53 19.59 24.35
C THR A 326 -14.37 20.32 23.65
N GLN A 327 -13.14 20.07 24.09
CA GLN A 327 -11.95 20.64 23.49
C GLN A 327 -11.79 20.19 22.04
N LEU A 328 -11.92 18.89 21.77
CA LEU A 328 -11.81 18.33 20.42
C LEU A 328 -12.89 18.90 19.47
N SER A 329 -14.12 19.08 19.97
CA SER A 329 -15.21 19.71 19.18
C SER A 329 -14.86 21.14 18.78
N ARG A 330 -14.28 21.92 19.71
CA ARG A 330 -13.83 23.30 19.45
C ARG A 330 -12.62 23.37 18.54
N GLU A 331 -11.68 22.43 18.66
CA GLU A 331 -10.53 22.32 17.76
C GLU A 331 -10.99 22.11 16.33
N TRP A 332 -11.88 21.14 16.09
CA TRP A 332 -12.44 20.89 14.75
C TRP A 332 -13.34 22.01 14.26
N TYR A 333 -14.15 22.62 15.14
CA TYR A 333 -14.88 23.84 14.81
C TYR A 333 -13.94 24.92 14.24
N ASN A 334 -12.82 25.21 14.92
CA ASN A 334 -11.86 26.20 14.46
C ASN A 334 -11.18 25.81 13.14
N ARG A 335 -10.86 24.53 12.93
CA ARG A 335 -10.20 24.04 11.70
C ARG A 335 -11.14 23.96 10.51
N LEU A 336 -12.41 23.64 10.71
CA LEU A 336 -13.40 23.52 9.64
C LEU A 336 -14.01 24.87 9.23
N GLY A 337 -13.80 25.95 9.99
CA GLY A 337 -14.20 27.30 9.61
C GLY A 337 -13.53 27.82 8.32
N LYS A 338 -12.30 27.34 8.05
CA LYS A 338 -11.64 27.39 6.74
C LYS A 338 -11.46 25.95 6.28
N PHE A 339 -12.47 25.39 5.64
CA PHE A 339 -12.48 23.97 5.25
C PHE A 339 -11.43 23.72 4.15
N PRO A 340 -10.41 22.88 4.37
CA PRO A 340 -9.48 22.51 3.30
C PRO A 340 -10.25 21.80 2.19
N GLU A 341 -10.23 22.37 0.98
CA GLU A 341 -11.02 21.87 -0.15
C GLU A 341 -10.19 20.97 -1.06
N SER A 342 -9.03 21.44 -1.51
CA SER A 342 -8.10 20.68 -2.34
C SER A 342 -6.63 20.94 -1.98
N VAL A 343 -5.73 20.14 -2.54
CA VAL A 343 -4.28 20.29 -2.38
C VAL A 343 -3.58 20.22 -3.74
N SER A 344 -2.62 21.12 -3.95
CA SER A 344 -1.63 21.01 -5.01
C SER A 344 -0.27 20.66 -4.41
N GLU A 345 0.41 19.73 -5.05
CA GLU A 345 1.74 19.26 -4.62
C GLU A 345 2.76 19.63 -5.69
N THR A 346 3.90 20.17 -5.26
CA THR A 346 5.08 20.41 -6.10
C THR A 346 6.28 19.72 -5.46
N TYR A 347 7.26 19.32 -6.26
CA TYR A 347 8.41 18.60 -5.77
C TYR A 347 9.70 19.02 -6.47
N THR A 348 10.83 18.87 -5.78
CA THR A 348 12.16 19.11 -6.32
C THR A 348 13.12 18.10 -5.72
N PHE A 349 13.88 17.42 -6.58
CA PHE A 349 14.94 16.53 -6.14
C PHE A 349 16.29 17.22 -6.28
N ASP A 350 17.01 17.37 -5.16
CA ASP A 350 18.38 17.84 -5.13
C ASP A 350 19.33 16.63 -5.14
N THR A 351 19.87 16.34 -6.31
CA THR A 351 20.83 15.25 -6.55
C THR A 351 22.11 15.41 -5.73
N ASN A 352 22.53 16.64 -5.38
CA ASN A 352 23.78 16.85 -4.63
C ASN A 352 23.62 16.47 -3.16
N ASN A 353 22.42 16.69 -2.60
CA ASN A 353 22.12 16.45 -1.20
C ASN A 353 21.29 15.18 -0.98
N ASN A 354 20.90 14.48 -2.06
CA ASN A 354 20.01 13.32 -2.03
C ASN A 354 18.73 13.60 -1.21
N GLN A 355 18.05 14.69 -1.59
CA GLN A 355 16.90 15.21 -0.88
C GLN A 355 15.77 15.51 -1.86
N LEU A 356 14.63 14.87 -1.63
CA LEU A 356 13.38 15.23 -2.27
C LEU A 356 12.63 16.19 -1.37
N SER A 357 12.48 17.43 -1.79
CA SER A 357 11.53 18.40 -1.22
C SER A 357 10.16 18.21 -1.85
N VAL A 358 9.12 18.15 -1.03
CA VAL A 358 7.73 18.11 -1.45
C VAL A 358 6.95 19.20 -0.72
N THR A 359 6.29 20.07 -1.48
CA THR A 359 5.50 21.18 -0.97
C THR A 359 4.02 20.97 -1.29
N ASP A 360 3.22 20.85 -0.23
CA ASP A 360 1.76 20.80 -0.30
C ASP A 360 1.19 22.21 -0.08
N THR A 361 0.31 22.65 -0.97
CA THR A 361 -0.41 23.93 -0.89
C THR A 361 -1.92 23.69 -0.97
N PHE A 362 -2.65 24.18 0.02
CA PHE A 362 -4.08 23.90 0.19
C PHE A 362 -4.93 25.08 -0.27
N SER A 363 -6.03 24.75 -0.94
CA SER A 363 -7.15 25.66 -1.19
C SER A 363 -8.23 25.48 -0.11
N TYR A 364 -9.06 26.50 0.11
CA TYR A 364 -10.00 26.51 1.23
C TYR A 364 -11.38 27.05 0.84
N ARG A 365 -12.42 26.39 1.34
CA ARG A 365 -13.79 26.91 1.43
C ARG A 365 -13.96 27.69 2.72
N ASP A 366 -14.41 28.93 2.61
CA ASP A 366 -14.58 29.83 3.75
C ASP A 366 -16.00 29.75 4.33
N LEU A 367 -16.12 29.36 5.61
CA LEU A 367 -17.37 29.36 6.37
C LEU A 367 -17.50 30.63 7.26
N GLY A 368 -16.55 31.57 7.18
CA GLY A 368 -16.60 32.89 7.81
C GLY A 368 -15.95 32.99 9.19
N PHE A 369 -15.28 31.94 9.67
CA PHE A 369 -14.63 31.90 10.99
C PHE A 369 -13.43 30.93 11.00
N GLY A 370 -12.84 30.71 12.16
CA GLY A 370 -11.80 29.72 12.35
C GLY A 370 -10.45 30.13 11.77
N GLN A 371 -9.56 29.15 11.63
CA GLN A 371 -8.19 29.32 11.17
C GLN A 371 -7.87 28.36 10.03
N HIS A 372 -6.88 28.71 9.21
CA HIS A 372 -6.35 27.76 8.23
C HIS A 372 -5.67 26.60 8.95
N TYR A 373 -5.88 25.40 8.43
CA TYR A 373 -5.25 24.17 8.89
C TYR A 373 -4.69 23.48 7.66
N ALA A 374 -3.38 23.25 7.63
CA ALA A 374 -2.70 22.51 6.57
C ALA A 374 -2.58 21.03 7.01
N PRO A 375 -3.46 20.13 6.54
CA PRO A 375 -3.47 18.73 6.96
C PRO A 375 -2.26 17.98 6.41
N ILE A 376 -1.70 17.05 7.18
CA ILE A 376 -0.62 16.16 6.73
C ILE A 376 -1.21 14.79 6.41
N ALA A 377 -0.82 14.21 5.27
CA ALA A 377 -1.27 12.88 4.88
C ALA A 377 -0.97 11.85 6.01
N PRO A 378 -1.95 11.03 6.43
CA PRO A 378 -1.76 10.10 7.55
C PRO A 378 -0.55 9.16 7.39
N VAL A 379 -0.28 8.71 6.17
CA VAL A 379 0.86 7.83 5.86
C VAL A 379 2.21 8.51 6.01
N VAL A 380 2.32 9.81 5.73
CA VAL A 380 3.55 10.60 5.97
C VAL A 380 3.86 10.63 7.46
N THR A 381 2.83 10.83 8.29
CA THR A 381 2.98 10.83 9.75
C THR A 381 3.39 9.44 10.25
N LEU A 382 2.80 8.36 9.72
CA LEU A 382 3.19 7.00 10.07
C LEU A 382 4.62 6.67 9.67
N ALA A 383 5.03 6.98 8.44
CA ALA A 383 6.38 6.71 7.95
C ALA A 383 7.43 7.48 8.76
N LYS A 384 7.16 8.77 9.05
CA LYS A 384 8.01 9.58 9.93
C LYS A 384 8.15 8.97 11.32
N ASN A 385 7.03 8.58 11.95
CA ASN A 385 7.04 7.94 13.26
C ASN A 385 7.64 6.52 13.22
N GLY A 386 7.66 5.90 12.05
CA GLY A 386 8.30 4.63 11.75
C GLY A 386 9.81 4.72 11.56
N GLY A 387 10.38 5.92 11.58
CA GLY A 387 11.83 6.15 11.50
C GLY A 387 12.34 6.61 10.13
N MET A 388 11.48 6.72 9.11
CA MET A 388 11.89 7.23 7.80
C MET A 388 12.38 8.69 7.94
N PRO A 389 13.47 9.10 7.24
CA PRO A 389 14.10 10.41 7.38
C PRO A 389 13.26 11.53 6.71
N ILE A 390 12.10 11.80 7.30
CA ILE A 390 11.17 12.85 6.90
C ILE A 390 11.29 14.04 7.85
N GLN A 391 11.61 15.21 7.28
CA GLN A 391 11.78 16.46 8.03
C GLN A 391 10.88 17.54 7.45
N PHE A 392 10.13 18.24 8.31
CA PHE A 392 9.33 19.39 7.89
C PHE A 392 10.18 20.65 7.94
N VAL A 393 10.19 21.41 6.85
CA VAL A 393 11.01 22.62 6.72
C VAL A 393 10.56 23.67 7.74
N GLY A 394 11.54 24.22 8.47
CA GLY A 394 11.29 25.17 9.56
C GLY A 394 10.80 24.55 10.87
N ASN A 395 10.75 23.21 10.97
CA ASN A 395 10.32 22.46 12.15
C ASN A 395 9.00 22.98 12.76
N PRO A 396 7.91 23.06 11.97
CA PRO A 396 6.62 23.51 12.48
C PRO A 396 6.11 22.58 13.59
N GLN A 397 5.34 23.15 14.52
CA GLN A 397 4.62 22.35 15.50
C GLN A 397 3.54 21.54 14.79
N LEU A 398 3.70 20.22 14.77
CA LEU A 398 2.70 19.30 14.26
C LEU A 398 1.63 19.07 15.33
N ASN A 399 0.37 19.31 14.98
CA ASN A 399 -0.76 19.09 15.87
C ASN A 399 -1.43 17.76 15.51
N THR A 400 -1.13 16.71 16.28
CA THR A 400 -1.79 15.41 16.16
C THR A 400 -3.11 15.43 16.92
N SER A 401 -4.20 15.05 16.26
CA SER A 401 -5.53 14.98 16.84
C SER A 401 -5.79 13.64 17.53
N VAL A 402 -6.70 13.66 18.52
CA VAL A 402 -7.27 12.44 19.13
C VAL A 402 -8.29 11.78 18.19
N THR A 403 -8.76 12.49 17.16
CA THR A 403 -9.48 11.88 16.04
C THR A 403 -8.57 10.88 15.34
N THR A 404 -8.97 9.62 15.28
CA THR A 404 -8.12 8.54 14.75
C THR A 404 -8.67 7.99 13.45
N LEU A 405 -7.79 7.75 12.48
CA LEU A 405 -8.09 7.02 11.26
C LEU A 405 -7.43 5.65 11.30
N ARG A 406 -7.95 4.73 10.52
CA ARG A 406 -7.35 3.40 10.35
C ARG A 406 -6.22 3.34 9.36
N ILE A 407 -5.98 4.43 8.63
CA ILE A 407 -4.85 4.58 7.70
C ILE A 407 -3.71 5.42 8.29
N GLY A 408 -3.86 5.91 9.53
CA GLY A 408 -2.81 6.62 10.28
C GLY A 408 -3.34 7.73 11.19
N PRO A 409 -2.44 8.48 11.85
CA PRO A 409 -2.79 9.62 12.70
C PRO A 409 -3.36 10.78 11.88
N VAL A 410 -4.32 11.51 12.45
CA VAL A 410 -4.72 12.81 11.90
C VAL A 410 -3.75 13.85 12.44
N ALA A 411 -2.98 14.48 11.54
CA ALA A 411 -2.03 15.53 11.89
C ALA A 411 -2.11 16.68 10.90
N GLY A 412 -1.59 17.84 11.30
CA GLY A 412 -1.48 19.02 10.45
C GLY A 412 -0.86 20.19 11.19
N ILE A 413 -0.80 21.33 10.52
CA ILE A 413 -0.18 22.56 11.03
C ILE A 413 -1.25 23.66 11.03
N ASP A 414 -1.57 24.16 12.22
CA ASP A 414 -2.52 25.26 12.38
C ASP A 414 -1.90 26.59 11.90
N ASN A 415 -2.75 27.50 11.41
CA ASN A 415 -2.41 28.81 10.87
C ASN A 415 -1.47 28.79 9.65
N ARG A 416 -1.58 27.75 8.82
CA ARG A 416 -0.83 27.60 7.57
C ARG A 416 -1.75 27.17 6.44
N THR A 417 -1.39 27.56 5.22
CA THR A 417 -2.04 27.15 3.96
C THR A 417 -1.12 26.26 3.11
N SER A 418 0.13 26.07 3.53
CA SER A 418 1.10 25.20 2.87
C SER A 418 2.18 24.76 3.86
N TYR A 419 2.86 23.66 3.51
CA TYR A 419 4.09 23.22 4.16
C TYR A 419 5.00 22.51 3.17
N GLU A 420 6.27 22.39 3.53
CA GLU A 420 7.25 21.59 2.81
C GLU A 420 7.81 20.51 3.75
N TYR A 421 7.96 19.30 3.22
CA TYR A 421 8.71 18.22 3.87
C TYR A 421 9.79 17.68 2.94
N VAL A 422 10.90 17.27 3.53
CA VAL A 422 12.06 16.72 2.85
C VAL A 422 12.18 15.24 3.20
N VAL A 423 12.38 14.41 2.19
CA VAL A 423 12.74 13.00 2.30
C VAL A 423 14.20 12.84 1.86
N SER A 424 15.04 12.34 2.75
CA SER A 424 16.47 12.15 2.46
C SER A 424 16.80 10.68 2.19
N GLY A 425 17.89 10.42 1.46
CA GLY A 425 18.45 9.07 1.34
C GLY A 425 17.77 8.20 0.30
N LEU A 426 17.14 8.78 -0.73
CA LEU A 426 16.47 7.99 -1.77
C LEU A 426 17.48 7.32 -2.73
N ASP A 427 18.63 7.96 -3.00
CA ASP A 427 19.70 7.37 -3.84
C ASP A 427 20.22 6.03 -3.31
N THR A 428 20.07 5.78 -2.01
CA THR A 428 20.38 4.50 -1.36
C THR A 428 19.63 3.34 -2.02
N TYR A 429 18.49 3.60 -2.66
CA TYR A 429 17.63 2.59 -3.29
C TYR A 429 17.56 2.70 -4.83
N THR A 430 18.18 3.72 -5.44
CA THR A 430 18.14 3.92 -6.91
C THR A 430 19.54 3.87 -7.52
N ALA A 431 20.49 4.60 -6.94
CA ALA A 431 21.84 4.75 -7.47
C ALA A 431 22.81 3.67 -6.98
N GLN A 432 22.55 3.08 -5.82
CA GLN A 432 23.42 2.04 -5.26
C GLN A 432 23.09 0.66 -5.81
N ASN A 433 24.13 -0.13 -6.06
CA ASN A 433 24.06 -1.52 -6.51
C ASN A 433 24.78 -2.43 -5.51
N ARG A 434 24.44 -3.72 -5.51
CA ARG A 434 25.17 -4.72 -4.72
C ARG A 434 26.46 -5.10 -5.43
N ILE A 435 27.59 -5.08 -4.72
CA ILE A 435 28.89 -5.54 -5.20
C ILE A 435 29.42 -6.66 -4.29
N PHE A 436 30.29 -7.52 -4.82
CA PHE A 436 30.89 -8.61 -4.05
C PHE A 436 32.03 -8.10 -3.16
N ILE A 437 32.06 -8.62 -1.93
CA ILE A 437 33.20 -8.45 -0.99
C ILE A 437 34.11 -9.69 -0.93
N ASN A 438 33.74 -10.77 -1.62
CA ASN A 438 34.48 -12.03 -1.77
C ASN A 438 34.95 -12.63 -0.43
N THR A 439 34.09 -12.63 0.58
CA THR A 439 34.38 -13.15 1.93
C THR A 439 34.41 -14.68 2.04
N GLY A 440 34.01 -15.39 0.98
CA GLY A 440 33.90 -16.84 0.99
C GLY A 440 33.57 -17.41 -0.39
N SER A 441 33.43 -18.73 -0.45
CA SER A 441 33.11 -19.45 -1.69
C SER A 441 31.94 -20.39 -1.46
N GLU A 442 31.04 -20.45 -2.42
CA GLU A 442 29.93 -21.39 -2.43
C GLU A 442 30.40 -22.84 -2.66
N PRO A 443 29.66 -23.85 -2.17
CA PRO A 443 29.87 -25.22 -2.58
C PRO A 443 29.73 -25.37 -4.11
N SER A 444 30.63 -26.14 -4.72
CA SER A 444 30.69 -26.28 -6.19
C SER A 444 29.38 -26.74 -6.83
N TRP A 445 28.58 -27.53 -6.11
CA TRP A 445 27.29 -27.99 -6.61
C TRP A 445 26.27 -26.85 -6.81
N VAL A 446 26.33 -25.77 -6.02
CA VAL A 446 25.36 -24.67 -6.09
C VAL A 446 25.56 -23.87 -7.38
N ILE A 447 26.80 -23.44 -7.65
CA ILE A 447 27.14 -22.71 -8.88
C ILE A 447 26.99 -23.60 -10.12
N THR A 448 27.37 -24.88 -10.04
CA THR A 448 27.17 -25.84 -11.14
C THR A 448 25.68 -25.99 -11.46
N LYS A 449 24.83 -26.09 -10.43
CA LYS A 449 23.39 -26.21 -10.59
C LYS A 449 22.80 -24.95 -11.20
N LEU A 450 23.21 -23.75 -10.74
CA LEU A 450 22.76 -22.49 -11.34
C LEU A 450 23.10 -22.41 -12.83
N GLN A 451 24.36 -22.68 -13.19
CA GLN A 451 24.81 -22.69 -14.59
C GLN A 451 24.02 -23.68 -15.44
N GLN A 452 23.73 -24.87 -14.89
CA GLN A 452 22.91 -25.87 -15.56
C GLN A 452 21.48 -25.38 -15.80
N GLU A 453 20.82 -24.81 -14.78
CA GLU A 453 19.45 -24.31 -14.91
C GLU A 453 19.35 -23.16 -15.93
N VAL A 454 20.25 -22.18 -15.85
CA VAL A 454 20.30 -21.06 -16.80
C VAL A 454 20.52 -21.57 -18.22
N SER A 455 21.52 -22.44 -18.43
CA SER A 455 21.79 -22.99 -19.77
C SER A 455 20.63 -23.81 -20.32
N THR A 456 19.88 -24.49 -19.45
CA THR A 456 18.70 -25.26 -19.86
C THR A 456 17.58 -24.34 -20.35
N VAL A 457 17.38 -23.18 -19.73
CA VAL A 457 16.44 -22.14 -20.20
C VAL A 457 16.89 -21.59 -21.55
N GLU A 458 18.16 -21.21 -21.69
CA GLU A 458 18.73 -20.69 -22.94
C GLU A 458 18.53 -21.66 -24.12
N GLN A 459 18.77 -22.96 -23.89
CA GLN A 459 18.60 -24.00 -24.90
C GLN A 459 17.14 -24.26 -25.27
N ALA A 460 16.21 -24.10 -24.31
CA ALA A 460 14.79 -24.30 -24.53
C ALA A 460 14.13 -23.11 -25.25
N GLY A 461 14.74 -21.93 -25.21
CA GLY A 461 14.18 -20.69 -25.73
C GLY A 461 13.09 -20.13 -24.81
N HIS A 462 12.18 -19.33 -25.38
CA HIS A 462 11.04 -18.81 -24.65
C HIS A 462 10.22 -19.92 -23.99
N LEU A 463 9.97 -19.82 -22.68
CA LEU A 463 9.24 -20.82 -21.91
C LEU A 463 7.80 -20.41 -21.66
N ALA A 464 6.86 -21.34 -21.86
CA ALA A 464 5.45 -21.11 -21.62
C ALA A 464 5.16 -20.87 -20.12
N PRO A 465 4.18 -20.00 -19.76
CA PRO A 465 3.79 -19.80 -18.37
C PRO A 465 3.47 -21.11 -17.64
N TRP A 466 3.74 -21.16 -16.34
CA TRP A 466 3.48 -22.34 -15.52
C TRP A 466 2.18 -22.21 -14.73
N TRP A 467 1.47 -23.33 -14.59
CA TRP A 467 0.28 -23.44 -13.75
C TRP A 467 0.55 -24.43 -12.62
N PRO A 468 0.60 -23.99 -11.36
CA PRO A 468 0.98 -24.84 -10.24
C PRO A 468 -0.20 -25.73 -9.80
N TYR A 469 -0.75 -26.59 -10.69
CA TYR A 469 -1.81 -27.56 -10.35
C TYR A 469 -1.47 -29.01 -10.75
N LEU A 470 -1.66 -29.96 -9.81
CA LEU A 470 -1.58 -31.41 -10.03
C LEU A 470 -2.97 -32.03 -9.84
N GLY A 471 -3.73 -32.29 -10.91
CA GLY A 471 -5.04 -32.97 -10.83
C GLY A 471 -6.00 -32.70 -11.99
N LYS A 472 -7.23 -33.23 -11.92
CA LYS A 472 -8.30 -32.94 -12.91
C LYS A 472 -8.76 -31.48 -12.76
N PHE A 473 -8.53 -30.71 -13.82
CA PHE A 473 -8.99 -29.33 -13.98
C PHE A 473 -10.52 -29.25 -13.88
N ASN A 474 -11.02 -28.30 -13.07
CA ASN A 474 -12.38 -27.81 -13.22
C ASN A 474 -12.29 -26.42 -13.86
N PRO A 475 -12.73 -26.24 -15.12
CA PRO A 475 -12.64 -24.96 -15.84
C PRO A 475 -13.41 -23.80 -15.18
N LEU A 476 -14.15 -24.05 -14.10
CA LEU A 476 -14.98 -23.06 -13.44
C LEU A 476 -14.22 -22.12 -12.48
N PHE A 477 -12.95 -22.37 -12.16
CA PHE A 477 -12.20 -21.57 -11.17
C PHE A 477 -10.78 -21.28 -11.66
N PRO A 478 -10.54 -20.12 -12.28
CA PRO A 478 -9.22 -19.81 -12.82
C PRO A 478 -8.29 -19.19 -11.78
N ASP A 479 -7.27 -19.95 -11.42
CA ASP A 479 -6.13 -19.52 -10.61
C ASP A 479 -5.12 -18.68 -11.43
N ARG A 480 -4.02 -18.24 -10.79
CA ARG A 480 -2.97 -17.41 -11.40
C ARG A 480 -1.83 -18.27 -11.96
N ALA A 481 -1.54 -18.09 -13.26
CA ALA A 481 -0.31 -18.55 -13.87
C ALA A 481 0.91 -17.81 -13.30
N ILE A 482 2.05 -18.49 -13.26
CA ILE A 482 3.33 -17.98 -12.80
C ILE A 482 4.26 -17.86 -14.01
N TRP A 483 5.13 -16.84 -14.04
CA TRP A 483 5.99 -16.54 -15.19
C TRP A 483 5.18 -16.26 -16.45
N SER A 484 4.06 -15.55 -16.28
CA SER A 484 3.14 -15.15 -17.33
C SER A 484 3.33 -13.71 -17.80
N PHE A 485 4.10 -12.91 -17.07
CA PHE A 485 4.43 -11.54 -17.46
C PHE A 485 5.80 -11.45 -18.15
N PRO A 486 5.95 -10.61 -19.19
CA PRO A 486 7.23 -10.44 -19.89
C PRO A 486 8.41 -10.07 -18.98
N TRP A 487 8.15 -9.29 -17.92
CA TRP A 487 9.19 -8.88 -16.97
C TRP A 487 9.79 -10.03 -16.16
N GLU A 488 9.07 -11.14 -15.95
CA GLU A 488 9.52 -12.21 -15.05
C GLU A 488 10.78 -12.90 -15.57
N THR A 489 10.80 -13.31 -16.85
CA THR A 489 12.00 -13.88 -17.49
C THR A 489 13.16 -12.91 -17.40
N GLN A 490 12.92 -11.64 -17.79
CA GLN A 490 13.95 -10.61 -17.82
C GLN A 490 14.53 -10.34 -16.43
N TYR A 491 13.68 -10.15 -15.43
CA TYR A 491 14.07 -9.88 -14.04
C TYR A 491 14.84 -11.03 -13.41
N TYR A 492 14.28 -12.25 -13.41
CA TYR A 492 14.87 -13.36 -12.68
C TYR A 492 16.21 -13.80 -13.27
N LEU A 493 16.33 -13.84 -14.60
CA LEU A 493 17.57 -14.24 -15.24
C LEU A 493 18.62 -13.13 -15.22
N SER A 494 18.25 -11.86 -15.43
CA SER A 494 19.17 -10.72 -15.28
C SER A 494 19.81 -10.68 -13.90
N ASN A 495 19.04 -11.05 -12.86
CA ASN A 495 19.53 -11.19 -11.48
C ASN A 495 20.44 -12.41 -11.25
N THR A 496 20.89 -13.12 -12.29
CA THR A 496 21.93 -14.15 -12.16
C THR A 496 23.24 -13.74 -12.82
N ARG A 497 23.25 -12.66 -13.59
CA ARG A 497 24.37 -12.30 -14.47
C ARG A 497 25.70 -12.12 -13.74
N ASP A 498 25.69 -11.45 -12.60
CA ASP A 498 26.86 -11.15 -11.75
C ASP A 498 27.47 -12.38 -11.06
N VAL A 499 26.71 -13.45 -10.84
CA VAL A 499 27.19 -14.68 -10.20
C VAL A 499 27.72 -15.72 -11.20
N LEU A 500 27.35 -15.57 -12.48
CA LEU A 500 27.78 -16.46 -13.57
C LEU A 500 29.23 -16.15 -14.02
N SER A 501 29.87 -17.13 -14.67
CA SER A 501 31.15 -16.90 -15.36
C SER A 501 30.96 -15.98 -16.56
N ASN A 502 31.98 -15.21 -16.96
CA ASN A 502 31.94 -14.29 -18.11
C ASN A 502 31.35 -14.91 -19.39
N ALA A 503 31.72 -16.15 -19.72
CA ALA A 503 31.20 -16.86 -20.89
C ALA A 503 29.69 -17.14 -20.77
N ALA A 504 29.23 -17.64 -19.62
CA ALA A 504 27.81 -17.88 -19.36
C ALA A 504 27.01 -16.58 -19.30
N ALA A 505 27.56 -15.52 -18.68
CA ALA A 505 26.93 -14.20 -18.66
C ALA A 505 26.75 -13.62 -20.07
N THR A 506 27.73 -13.80 -20.97
CA THR A 506 27.64 -13.34 -22.36
C THR A 506 26.57 -14.10 -23.15
N ASN A 507 26.45 -15.41 -22.93
CA ASN A 507 25.39 -16.22 -23.54
C ASN A 507 24.02 -15.77 -23.04
N LEU A 508 23.91 -15.52 -21.73
CA LEU A 508 22.69 -15.05 -21.12
C LEU A 508 22.30 -13.67 -21.65
N ASP A 509 23.23 -12.73 -21.78
CA ASP A 509 22.98 -11.40 -22.35
C ASP A 509 22.40 -11.52 -23.77
N SER A 510 22.98 -12.41 -24.59
CA SER A 510 22.49 -12.68 -25.95
C SER A 510 21.08 -13.27 -25.94
N TYR A 511 20.79 -14.18 -25.00
CA TYR A 511 19.46 -14.75 -24.82
C TYR A 511 18.44 -13.69 -24.41
N LEU A 512 18.75 -12.87 -23.40
CA LEU A 512 17.86 -11.81 -22.89
C LEU A 512 17.56 -10.75 -23.94
N GLN A 513 18.55 -10.39 -24.77
CA GLN A 513 18.34 -9.53 -25.93
C GLN A 513 17.38 -10.15 -26.93
N SER A 514 17.49 -11.45 -27.21
CA SER A 514 16.58 -12.16 -28.10
C SER A 514 15.16 -12.27 -27.54
N GLU A 515 15.01 -12.46 -26.23
CA GLU A 515 13.72 -12.47 -25.55
C GLU A 515 13.07 -11.08 -25.61
N GLU A 516 13.82 -10.00 -25.37
CA GLU A 516 13.27 -8.64 -25.42
C GLU A 516 12.82 -8.27 -26.84
N GLN A 517 13.58 -8.67 -27.86
CA GLN A 517 13.21 -8.45 -29.26
C GLN A 517 11.92 -9.19 -29.64
N ALA A 518 11.68 -10.37 -29.07
CA ALA A 518 10.50 -11.20 -29.37
C ALA A 518 9.28 -10.86 -28.49
N TYR A 519 9.51 -10.46 -27.24
CA TYR A 519 8.51 -10.29 -26.17
C TYR A 519 8.70 -8.98 -25.40
N ASP A 520 8.93 -7.88 -26.13
CA ASP A 520 9.16 -6.52 -25.63
C ASP A 520 8.27 -6.09 -24.45
N MET A 521 8.89 -5.77 -23.31
CA MET A 521 8.23 -5.32 -22.07
C MET A 521 7.47 -3.99 -22.24
N VAL A 522 7.77 -3.21 -23.28
CA VAL A 522 7.15 -1.93 -23.60
C VAL A 522 5.94 -2.11 -24.51
N THR A 523 6.06 -2.83 -25.62
CA THR A 523 5.01 -2.90 -26.66
C THR A 523 4.27 -4.22 -26.77
N TYR A 524 4.83 -5.35 -26.32
CA TYR A 524 4.27 -6.68 -26.59
C TYR A 524 2.80 -6.80 -26.15
N GLY A 525 1.87 -6.85 -27.10
CA GLY A 525 0.43 -6.76 -26.84
C GLY A 525 -0.31 -8.06 -27.15
N ARG A 526 -0.95 -8.66 -26.14
CA ARG A 526 -2.06 -9.59 -26.41
C ARG A 526 -3.33 -8.78 -26.69
N LYS A 527 -3.84 -8.82 -27.92
CA LYS A 527 -5.20 -8.32 -28.22
C LYS A 527 -6.22 -9.36 -27.77
N VAL A 528 -6.91 -9.12 -26.66
CA VAL A 528 -8.20 -9.77 -26.37
C VAL A 528 -9.15 -8.74 -25.79
N SER A 529 -10.37 -8.72 -26.31
CA SER A 529 -11.50 -7.86 -25.92
C SER A 529 -12.40 -8.65 -24.95
N TYR A 530 -13.05 -8.08 -23.93
CA TYR A 530 -13.53 -6.70 -23.77
C TYR A 530 -13.03 -6.06 -22.46
N VAL A 531 -12.21 -5.00 -22.61
CA VAL A 531 -11.82 -3.99 -21.58
C VAL A 531 -10.86 -4.56 -20.51
N ASN A 532 -9.52 -4.45 -20.56
CA ASN A 532 -8.67 -3.39 -21.13
C ASN A 532 -7.13 -3.71 -20.91
N ASN A 533 -6.22 -3.31 -21.83
CA ASN A 533 -4.73 -3.42 -21.95
C ASN A 533 -3.82 -3.84 -20.75
N VAL A 534 -3.73 -5.13 -20.40
CA VAL A 534 -2.52 -5.64 -19.71
C VAL A 534 -1.97 -6.90 -20.31
N GLN A 535 -0.64 -6.93 -20.37
CA GLN A 535 0.19 -7.87 -21.09
C GLN A 535 0.50 -9.08 -20.21
N THR A 536 -0.12 -10.22 -20.51
CA THR A 536 0.43 -11.53 -20.16
C THR A 536 0.79 -12.23 -21.46
N VAL A 537 1.89 -12.98 -21.44
CA VAL A 537 2.24 -13.90 -22.51
C VAL A 537 1.16 -14.98 -22.57
N PRO A 538 0.62 -15.32 -23.76
CA PRO A 538 -0.36 -16.40 -23.88
C PRO A 538 0.21 -17.70 -23.30
N TYR A 539 -0.58 -18.39 -22.47
CA TYR A 539 -0.14 -19.59 -21.77
C TYR A 539 0.32 -20.73 -22.69
N ASN A 540 -0.10 -20.72 -23.96
CA ASN A 540 0.27 -21.72 -24.98
C ASN A 540 1.48 -21.30 -25.85
N THR A 541 2.08 -20.14 -25.58
CA THR A 541 3.25 -19.64 -26.30
C THR A 541 4.51 -20.06 -25.57
N GLY A 542 5.51 -20.58 -26.30
CA GLY A 542 6.79 -21.02 -25.72
C GLY A 542 6.90 -22.54 -25.52
N THR A 543 8.09 -22.97 -25.14
CA THR A 543 8.42 -24.35 -24.81
C THR A 543 7.77 -24.76 -23.51
N ARG A 544 7.24 -25.99 -23.48
CA ARG A 544 6.54 -26.55 -22.32
C ARG A 544 7.51 -26.80 -21.16
N ARG A 545 7.20 -26.29 -19.97
CA ARG A 545 8.01 -26.45 -18.73
C ARG A 545 8.00 -27.85 -18.10
N GLU A 546 7.19 -28.76 -18.65
CA GLU A 546 6.90 -30.12 -18.17
C GLU A 546 6.33 -30.17 -16.72
N THR A 547 5.56 -31.20 -16.36
CA THR A 547 4.85 -31.38 -15.06
C THR A 547 3.59 -30.52 -14.76
N SER A 548 3.13 -29.65 -15.69
CA SER A 548 1.78 -29.04 -15.60
C SER A 548 0.92 -29.23 -16.85
N PHE A 549 -0.40 -28.99 -16.67
CA PHE A 549 -1.40 -28.94 -17.73
C PHE A 549 -1.51 -27.49 -18.23
N ILE A 550 -1.08 -27.25 -19.47
CA ILE A 550 -1.40 -26.04 -20.20
C ILE A 550 -2.64 -26.39 -21.03
N ASP A 551 -3.84 -26.10 -20.51
CA ASP A 551 -5.07 -26.39 -21.26
C ASP A 551 -5.16 -25.44 -22.47
N THR A 552 -4.90 -25.98 -23.66
CA THR A 552 -5.01 -25.23 -24.93
C THR A 552 -6.42 -24.70 -25.23
N ALA A 553 -7.44 -25.10 -24.46
CA ALA A 553 -8.82 -24.65 -24.61
C ALA A 553 -9.22 -23.48 -23.69
N MET A 554 -8.37 -23.04 -22.76
CA MET A 554 -8.70 -21.92 -21.86
C MET A 554 -8.81 -20.60 -22.64
N THR A 555 -9.92 -19.90 -22.49
CA THR A 555 -10.04 -18.57 -23.08
C THR A 555 -9.36 -17.54 -22.18
N PRO A 556 -8.90 -16.41 -22.72
CA PRO A 556 -8.37 -15.30 -21.91
C PRO A 556 -9.41 -14.75 -20.89
N ASP A 557 -10.70 -14.86 -21.20
CA ASP A 557 -11.80 -14.45 -20.31
C ASP A 557 -11.91 -15.37 -19.08
N ASP A 558 -11.41 -16.61 -19.20
CA ASP A 558 -11.26 -17.56 -18.10
C ASP A 558 -10.03 -17.22 -17.24
N ILE A 559 -9.42 -16.02 -17.26
CA ILE A 559 -8.23 -15.72 -16.45
C ILE A 559 -8.43 -14.41 -15.67
N GLY A 560 -8.56 -14.53 -14.35
CA GLY A 560 -9.04 -13.48 -13.45
C GLY A 560 -8.05 -12.39 -13.02
N TYR A 561 -7.05 -11.98 -13.82
CA TYR A 561 -6.10 -10.95 -13.34
C TYR A 561 -6.72 -9.54 -13.29
N SER A 562 -6.45 -8.85 -12.18
CA SER A 562 -6.83 -7.45 -11.94
C SER A 562 -6.28 -6.51 -13.02
N TYR A 563 -5.05 -6.77 -13.45
CA TYR A 563 -4.39 -6.10 -14.55
C TYR A 563 -5.27 -6.08 -15.81
N HIS A 564 -5.69 -7.24 -16.34
CA HIS A 564 -6.48 -7.34 -17.58
C HIS A 564 -7.79 -6.54 -17.59
N ARG A 565 -8.33 -6.18 -16.42
CA ARG A 565 -9.56 -5.38 -16.31
C ARG A 565 -9.28 -3.87 -16.31
N MET A 566 -8.07 -3.44 -15.91
CA MET A 566 -7.71 -2.04 -15.68
C MET A 566 -6.98 -1.35 -16.83
N SER A 567 -6.50 -2.05 -17.87
CA SER A 567 -5.74 -1.41 -18.96
C SER A 567 -4.34 -0.89 -18.63
N VAL A 568 -3.69 -1.40 -17.59
CA VAL A 568 -2.41 -0.88 -17.09
C VAL A 568 -1.24 -1.89 -17.08
N LYS A 569 -0.11 -1.57 -17.71
CA LYS A 569 1.06 -2.47 -17.73
C LYS A 569 1.66 -2.66 -16.33
N PRO A 570 2.24 -3.82 -15.97
CA PRO A 570 2.84 -4.02 -14.65
C PRO A 570 4.00 -3.03 -14.40
N LEU A 571 4.06 -2.46 -13.20
CA LEU A 571 5.14 -1.54 -12.81
C LEU A 571 6.51 -2.23 -12.75
N MET A 572 6.52 -3.55 -12.50
CA MET A 572 7.73 -4.38 -12.56
C MET A 572 8.43 -4.35 -13.92
N ASN A 573 7.72 -4.04 -15.03
CA ASN A 573 8.35 -3.87 -16.34
C ASN A 573 9.42 -2.78 -16.31
N LEU A 574 9.16 -1.66 -15.61
CA LEU A 574 10.13 -0.56 -15.51
C LEU A 574 11.39 -0.99 -14.76
N TYR A 575 11.24 -1.76 -13.69
CA TYR A 575 12.36 -2.28 -12.92
C TYR A 575 13.19 -3.29 -13.73
N ALA A 576 12.52 -4.22 -14.40
CA ALA A 576 13.18 -5.21 -15.26
C ALA A 576 13.89 -4.56 -16.46
N LEU A 577 13.28 -3.58 -17.12
CA LEU A 577 13.91 -2.78 -18.18
C LEU A 577 15.17 -2.08 -17.68
N ALA A 578 15.12 -1.43 -16.51
CA ALA A 578 16.29 -0.78 -15.93
C ALA A 578 17.46 -1.77 -15.73
N GLY A 579 17.17 -2.98 -15.21
CA GLY A 579 18.15 -4.04 -15.06
C GLY A 579 18.71 -4.54 -16.40
N PHE A 580 17.83 -4.78 -17.37
CA PHE A 580 18.19 -5.22 -18.73
C PHE A 580 19.16 -4.24 -19.40
N TYR A 581 18.84 -2.94 -19.42
CA TYR A 581 19.70 -1.93 -20.05
C TYR A 581 21.01 -1.70 -19.31
N THR A 582 20.99 -1.79 -17.97
CA THR A 582 22.21 -1.72 -17.16
C THR A 582 23.15 -2.88 -17.47
N ASN A 583 22.59 -4.08 -17.63
CA ASN A 583 23.37 -5.30 -17.88
C ASN A 583 23.92 -5.39 -19.30
N THR A 584 23.10 -5.05 -20.30
CA THR A 584 23.46 -5.19 -21.72
C THR A 584 24.24 -3.99 -22.26
N GLY A 585 24.10 -2.82 -21.64
CA GLY A 585 24.66 -1.56 -22.14
C GLY A 585 24.03 -1.06 -23.44
N ASP A 586 22.99 -1.72 -23.96
CA ASP A 586 22.36 -1.38 -25.23
C ASP A 586 21.26 -0.33 -25.06
N THR A 587 21.65 0.92 -24.81
CA THR A 587 20.69 2.04 -24.65
C THR A 587 20.35 2.73 -25.98
N ALA A 588 20.74 2.15 -27.12
CA ALA A 588 20.63 2.80 -28.43
C ALA A 588 19.17 3.01 -28.87
N ASP A 589 18.27 2.14 -28.41
CA ASP A 589 16.84 2.18 -28.67
C ASP A 589 16.03 3.07 -27.69
N LEU A 590 16.65 3.46 -26.57
CA LEU A 590 16.08 4.33 -25.55
C LEU A 590 16.25 5.85 -25.82
N GLY A 591 16.82 6.24 -26.94
CA GLY A 591 17.16 7.63 -27.25
C GLY A 591 15.98 8.61 -27.23
N THR A 592 16.23 9.86 -26.82
CA THR A 592 15.22 10.93 -26.75
C THR A 592 14.88 11.57 -28.10
N SER A 593 15.42 11.08 -29.22
CA SER A 593 15.23 11.64 -30.57
C SER A 593 14.85 10.59 -31.62
N GLY A 594 14.06 10.97 -32.63
CA GLY A 594 13.68 10.10 -33.75
C GLY A 594 12.61 9.05 -33.39
N SER A 595 12.69 7.84 -33.97
CA SER A 595 11.78 6.72 -33.64
C SER A 595 11.92 6.24 -32.20
N TYR A 596 13.09 6.48 -31.58
CA TYR A 596 13.38 6.11 -30.20
C TYR A 596 12.59 6.95 -29.17
N THR A 597 12.20 8.18 -29.53
CA THR A 597 11.25 8.98 -28.74
C THR A 597 9.92 8.24 -28.51
N GLN A 598 9.51 7.38 -29.44
CA GLN A 598 8.28 6.61 -29.30
C GLN A 598 8.40 5.54 -28.20
N GLN A 599 9.51 4.82 -28.13
CA GLN A 599 9.75 3.79 -27.11
C GLN A 599 9.88 4.41 -25.72
N TRP A 600 10.66 5.48 -25.57
CA TRP A 600 10.75 6.21 -24.30
C TRP A 600 9.39 6.79 -23.86
N THR A 601 8.60 7.31 -24.80
CA THR A 601 7.22 7.76 -24.50
C THR A 601 6.35 6.61 -24.01
N GLN A 602 6.44 5.43 -24.65
CA GLN A 602 5.68 4.25 -24.25
C GLN A 602 6.12 3.67 -22.90
N ILE A 603 7.40 3.80 -22.53
CA ILE A 603 7.92 3.48 -21.20
C ILE A 603 7.30 4.41 -20.16
N LYS A 604 7.31 5.73 -20.43
CA LYS A 604 6.63 6.73 -19.59
C LYS A 604 5.13 6.43 -19.43
N ASP A 605 4.49 5.93 -20.49
CA ASP A 605 3.08 5.53 -20.46
C ASP A 605 2.80 4.29 -19.57
N ILE A 606 3.81 3.54 -19.11
CA ILE A 606 3.63 2.49 -18.10
C ILE A 606 3.30 3.12 -16.74
N ALA A 607 3.98 4.20 -16.34
CA ALA A 607 3.80 4.84 -15.04
C ALA A 607 2.58 5.77 -14.99
N LYS A 608 2.26 6.46 -16.09
CA LYS A 608 1.18 7.48 -16.15
C LYS A 608 -0.16 7.01 -15.58
N PRO A 609 -0.70 5.83 -15.93
CA PRO A 609 -2.02 5.42 -15.45
C PRO A 609 -2.08 5.27 -13.94
N TYR A 610 -0.98 4.89 -13.29
CA TYR A 610 -0.89 4.75 -11.83
C TYR A 610 -0.83 6.12 -11.15
N MET A 611 -0.13 7.09 -11.74
CA MET A 611 -0.07 8.46 -11.23
C MET A 611 -1.43 9.15 -11.23
N LEU A 612 -2.24 8.95 -12.28
CA LEU A 612 -3.55 9.60 -12.47
C LEU A 612 -4.61 9.21 -11.43
N VAL A 613 -4.32 8.19 -10.63
CA VAL A 613 -5.24 7.57 -9.68
C VAL A 613 -4.57 7.41 -8.32
N SER A 614 -3.61 8.30 -8.06
CA SER A 614 -3.01 8.47 -6.74
C SER A 614 -4.07 8.97 -5.76
N ASP A 615 -4.09 8.45 -4.53
CA ASP A 615 -4.84 9.03 -3.41
C ASP A 615 -3.89 9.83 -2.52
N TRP A 616 -4.26 11.05 -2.14
CA TRP A 616 -3.38 11.90 -1.31
C TRP A 616 -3.15 11.31 0.09
N ALA A 617 -4.16 10.73 0.73
CA ALA A 617 -4.10 10.31 2.12
C ALA A 617 -3.31 9.01 2.32
N THR A 618 -3.42 8.07 1.38
CA THR A 618 -2.74 6.77 1.42
C THR A 618 -1.48 6.72 0.54
N MET A 619 -1.32 7.67 -0.38
CA MET A 619 -0.28 7.69 -1.41
C MET A 619 -0.25 6.43 -2.30
N THR A 620 -1.38 5.73 -2.44
CA THR A 620 -1.53 4.54 -3.31
C THR A 620 -2.01 4.90 -4.72
N PHE A 621 -1.85 4.03 -5.72
CA PHE A 621 -1.87 4.41 -7.15
C PHE A 621 -2.80 3.60 -8.12
N ALA A 622 -4.03 3.16 -7.77
CA ALA A 622 -5.02 2.58 -8.74
C ALA A 622 -6.48 2.90 -8.40
N PRO A 623 -7.34 2.86 -9.43
CA PRO A 623 -8.78 2.93 -9.26
C PRO A 623 -9.34 1.87 -8.31
N TYR A 624 -10.36 2.31 -7.59
CA TYR A 624 -11.36 1.44 -7.01
C TYR A 624 -12.26 0.89 -8.13
N ASP A 625 -12.10 -0.38 -8.50
CA ASP A 625 -13.10 -1.10 -9.29
C ASP A 625 -13.71 -2.26 -8.48
N ARG A 626 -15.04 -2.20 -8.31
CA ARG A 626 -15.87 -3.18 -7.59
C ARG A 626 -15.91 -4.53 -8.31
N ASN A 627 -15.64 -4.56 -9.61
CA ASN A 627 -15.59 -5.76 -10.43
C ASN A 627 -14.23 -6.43 -10.41
N LEU A 628 -13.16 -5.79 -9.94
CA LEU A 628 -11.92 -6.50 -9.61
C LEU A 628 -12.28 -7.47 -8.48
N GLY A 629 -12.02 -8.76 -8.67
CA GLY A 629 -12.09 -9.74 -7.58
C GLY A 629 -11.44 -9.15 -6.33
N ASP A 630 -12.05 -9.40 -5.16
CA ASP A 630 -12.00 -8.51 -4.01
C ASP A 630 -10.60 -8.32 -3.36
N ASP A 631 -9.53 -8.96 -3.84
CA ASP A 631 -8.52 -9.43 -2.91
C ASP A 631 -7.08 -8.85 -3.04
N ILE A 632 -6.70 -8.00 -4.03
CA ILE A 632 -5.35 -7.33 -4.11
C ILE A 632 -5.42 -5.81 -4.35
N ARG A 633 -6.44 -5.12 -3.82
CA ARG A 633 -6.68 -3.68 -4.08
C ARG A 633 -5.68 -2.76 -3.33
N TRP A 634 -4.46 -2.53 -3.84
CA TRP A 634 -3.42 -1.72 -3.15
C TRP A 634 -2.96 -2.25 -1.81
N GLY A 635 -2.88 -3.56 -1.69
CA GLY A 635 -2.17 -4.17 -0.58
C GLY A 635 -0.66 -4.02 -0.69
N THR A 636 0.02 -4.79 0.15
CA THR A 636 1.49 -4.90 0.17
C THR A 636 2.07 -5.28 -1.18
N LEU A 637 1.47 -6.23 -1.92
CA LEU A 637 1.95 -6.65 -3.24
C LEU A 637 2.07 -5.49 -4.23
N THR A 638 0.98 -4.75 -4.48
CA THR A 638 1.00 -3.64 -5.44
C THR A 638 1.94 -2.51 -4.99
N SER A 639 2.10 -2.33 -3.68
CA SER A 639 3.04 -1.36 -3.11
C SER A 639 4.49 -1.77 -3.32
N ASN A 640 4.80 -3.07 -3.26
CA ASN A 640 6.13 -3.60 -3.60
C ASN A 640 6.45 -3.32 -5.08
N GLU A 641 5.49 -3.56 -5.97
CA GLU A 641 5.64 -3.28 -7.41
C GLU A 641 5.75 -1.77 -7.70
N ALA A 642 5.06 -0.92 -6.93
CA ALA A 642 5.19 0.53 -7.05
C ALA A 642 6.58 1.04 -6.65
N VAL A 643 7.17 0.48 -5.59
CA VAL A 643 8.56 0.75 -5.21
C VAL A 643 9.50 0.33 -6.35
N ALA A 644 9.36 -0.90 -6.84
CA ALA A 644 10.17 -1.41 -7.95
C ALA A 644 10.05 -0.55 -9.20
N GLY A 645 8.82 -0.25 -9.65
CA GLY A 645 8.60 0.57 -10.84
C GLY A 645 9.13 1.99 -10.71
N SER A 646 9.08 2.58 -9.51
CA SER A 646 9.64 3.91 -9.24
C SER A 646 11.18 3.91 -9.32
N ILE A 647 11.83 2.88 -8.76
CA ILE A 647 13.27 2.66 -8.90
C ILE A 647 13.63 2.51 -10.38
N GLY A 648 12.87 1.68 -11.10
CA GLY A 648 13.06 1.44 -12.53
C GLY A 648 12.97 2.74 -13.35
N LEU A 649 11.95 3.57 -13.10
CA LEU A 649 11.78 4.85 -13.78
C LEU A 649 12.95 5.82 -13.49
N ALA A 650 13.39 5.92 -12.23
CA ALA A 650 14.53 6.77 -11.86
C ALA A 650 15.83 6.32 -12.56
N ARG A 651 16.12 5.01 -12.54
CA ARG A 651 17.28 4.42 -13.20
C ARG A 651 17.24 4.61 -14.72
N LEU A 652 16.11 4.35 -15.36
CA LEU A 652 15.94 4.55 -16.80
C LEU A 652 16.10 6.03 -17.18
N GLY A 653 15.50 6.95 -16.41
CA GLY A 653 15.68 8.40 -16.60
C GLY A 653 17.15 8.81 -16.54
N THR A 654 17.89 8.26 -15.57
CA THR A 654 19.34 8.46 -15.44
C THR A 654 20.10 7.95 -16.66
N LEU A 655 19.81 6.71 -17.10
CA LEU A 655 20.48 6.08 -18.25
C LEU A 655 20.30 6.87 -19.56
N VAL A 656 19.14 7.48 -19.78
CA VAL A 656 18.85 8.25 -21.01
C VAL A 656 19.13 9.74 -20.87
N GLY A 657 19.54 10.22 -19.69
CA GLY A 657 19.76 11.63 -19.39
C GLY A 657 18.48 12.48 -19.35
N ASP A 658 17.33 11.88 -19.03
CA ASP A 658 16.05 12.57 -18.83
C ASP A 658 15.85 12.90 -17.34
N ALA A 659 16.37 14.07 -16.94
CA ALA A 659 16.30 14.56 -15.56
C ALA A 659 14.86 14.75 -15.04
N GLU A 660 13.89 15.03 -15.93
CA GLU A 660 12.48 15.16 -15.54
C GLU A 660 11.93 13.81 -15.10
N SER A 661 12.17 12.76 -15.90
CA SER A 661 11.70 11.42 -15.58
C SER A 661 12.44 10.81 -14.39
N GLU A 662 13.74 11.11 -14.25
CA GLU A 662 14.51 10.78 -13.05
C GLU A 662 13.86 11.38 -11.80
N GLN A 663 13.58 12.69 -11.80
CA GLN A 663 12.96 13.40 -10.69
C GLN A 663 11.54 12.87 -10.39
N VAL A 664 10.74 12.54 -11.40
CA VAL A 664 9.44 11.87 -11.24
C VAL A 664 9.64 10.49 -10.57
N GLY A 665 10.63 9.72 -10.99
CA GLY A 665 10.98 8.43 -10.39
C GLY A 665 11.28 8.54 -8.89
N TYR A 666 12.09 9.53 -8.48
CA TYR A 666 12.37 9.82 -7.07
C TYR A 666 11.12 10.23 -6.27
N TYR A 667 10.28 11.08 -6.86
CA TYR A 667 9.03 11.50 -6.25
C TYR A 667 8.07 10.33 -6.03
N LEU A 668 7.89 9.47 -7.03
CA LEU A 668 7.06 8.26 -6.91
C LEU A 668 7.67 7.25 -5.93
N LEU A 669 8.99 7.15 -5.88
CA LEU A 669 9.69 6.28 -4.93
C LEU A 669 9.45 6.74 -3.50
N ALA A 670 9.56 8.04 -3.21
CA ALA A 670 9.29 8.57 -1.88
C ALA A 670 7.85 8.25 -1.44
N LYS A 671 6.85 8.51 -2.29
CA LYS A 671 5.44 8.20 -2.00
C LYS A 671 5.21 6.69 -1.80
N SER A 672 5.81 5.85 -2.64
CA SER A 672 5.71 4.39 -2.55
C SER A 672 6.35 3.84 -1.27
N LEU A 673 7.53 4.33 -0.88
CA LEU A 673 8.21 3.94 0.36
C LEU A 673 7.47 4.42 1.61
N ILE A 674 6.95 5.66 1.59
CA ILE A 674 6.11 6.20 2.67
C ILE A 674 4.88 5.32 2.87
N SER A 675 4.14 5.04 1.79
CA SER A 675 2.94 4.19 1.85
C SER A 675 3.28 2.76 2.30
N ARG A 676 4.36 2.18 1.76
CA ARG A 676 4.76 0.81 2.08
C ARG A 676 5.19 0.65 3.54
N LEU A 677 5.91 1.62 4.11
CA LEU A 677 6.26 1.62 5.53
C LEU A 677 5.02 1.84 6.40
N ALA A 678 4.13 2.75 6.00
CA ALA A 678 2.86 2.95 6.70
C ALA A 678 2.04 1.66 6.79
N GLN A 679 2.02 0.85 5.73
CA GLN A 679 1.38 -0.47 5.72
C GLN A 679 2.01 -1.46 6.70
N GLU A 680 3.32 -1.41 6.95
CA GLU A 680 3.95 -2.20 8.03
C GLU A 680 3.58 -1.68 9.42
N LYS A 681 3.49 -0.36 9.59
CA LYS A 681 3.23 0.27 10.88
C LYS A 681 1.75 0.39 11.23
N ILE A 682 0.86 -0.03 10.34
CA ILE A 682 -0.58 0.20 10.53
C ILE A 682 -1.15 -0.62 11.69
N THR A 683 -0.72 -1.86 11.86
CA THR A 683 -1.14 -2.69 13.00
C THR A 683 -0.67 -2.04 14.29
N LYS A 684 0.60 -1.62 14.39
CA LYS A 684 1.11 -0.86 15.53
C LYS A 684 0.24 0.35 15.86
N HIS A 685 -0.12 1.15 14.85
CA HIS A 685 -0.99 2.31 15.01
C HIS A 685 -2.37 1.93 15.56
N LEU A 686 -3.04 0.93 14.98
CA LEU A 686 -4.36 0.48 15.42
C LEU A 686 -4.37 0.01 16.89
N TYR A 687 -3.31 -0.67 17.34
CA TYR A 687 -3.18 -1.07 18.75
C TYR A 687 -2.87 0.14 19.65
N ALA A 688 -1.98 1.04 19.21
CA ALA A 688 -1.63 2.24 19.97
C ALA A 688 -2.82 3.20 20.18
N THR A 689 -3.76 3.24 19.24
CA THR A 689 -4.99 4.05 19.33
C THR A 689 -6.16 3.33 20.03
N ALA A 690 -5.96 2.08 20.44
CA ALA A 690 -6.98 1.17 20.97
C ALA A 690 -8.15 0.89 20.00
N GLN A 691 -7.92 1.05 18.69
CA GLN A 691 -8.83 0.57 17.65
C GLN A 691 -8.73 -0.97 17.49
N LEU A 692 -7.58 -1.54 17.86
CA LEU A 692 -7.38 -2.95 18.12
C LEU A 692 -6.79 -3.17 19.52
N ARG A 693 -7.10 -4.33 20.11
CA ARG A 693 -6.66 -4.77 21.43
C ARG A 693 -6.23 -6.23 21.35
N ASN A 694 -5.29 -6.61 22.22
CA ASN A 694 -4.88 -8.00 22.35
C ASN A 694 -6.07 -8.84 22.86
N PRO A 695 -6.45 -9.92 22.18
CA PRO A 695 -7.43 -10.86 22.69
C PRO A 695 -7.01 -11.47 24.04
N THR A 696 -7.97 -11.74 24.90
CA THR A 696 -7.75 -12.46 26.17
C THR A 696 -8.58 -13.75 26.18
N PRO A 697 -7.98 -14.92 26.46
CA PRO A 697 -6.56 -15.13 26.78
C PRO A 697 -5.64 -15.04 25.54
N ALA A 698 -4.33 -14.86 25.74
CA ALA A 698 -3.38 -14.67 24.64
C ALA A 698 -3.28 -15.89 23.70
N ASP A 699 -3.62 -17.08 24.20
CA ASP A 699 -3.67 -18.34 23.46
C ASP A 699 -5.07 -18.66 22.91
N TRP A 700 -5.97 -17.67 22.81
CA TRP A 700 -7.34 -17.84 22.34
C TRP A 700 -7.43 -18.64 21.04
N MET A 701 -6.50 -18.43 20.09
CA MET A 701 -6.44 -19.17 18.83
C MET A 701 -6.30 -20.68 19.02
N VAL A 702 -5.49 -21.10 20.00
CA VAL A 702 -5.23 -22.50 20.34
C VAL A 702 -6.41 -23.09 21.10
N GLN A 703 -7.01 -22.31 22.00
CA GLN A 703 -8.19 -22.76 22.75
C GLN A 703 -9.37 -22.99 21.81
N THR A 704 -9.58 -22.09 20.84
CA THR A 704 -10.62 -22.23 19.82
C THR A 704 -10.38 -23.44 18.92
N SER A 705 -9.15 -23.72 18.49
CA SER A 705 -8.88 -24.87 17.61
C SER A 705 -9.10 -26.22 18.31
N ARG A 706 -8.67 -26.35 19.58
CA ARG A 706 -8.80 -27.61 20.36
C ARG A 706 -10.24 -28.01 20.63
N ASN A 707 -11.13 -27.05 20.85
CA ASN A 707 -12.48 -27.33 21.32
C ASN A 707 -13.44 -27.82 20.22
N TYR A 708 -13.12 -27.57 18.94
CA TYR A 708 -14.08 -27.78 17.85
C TYR A 708 -13.52 -28.55 16.64
N GLY A 709 -12.23 -28.90 16.64
CA GLY A 709 -11.57 -29.64 15.56
C GLY A 709 -11.14 -28.71 14.41
N GLU A 710 -9.94 -28.96 13.88
CA GLU A 710 -9.36 -28.22 12.75
C GLU A 710 -9.91 -28.75 11.41
N ASN A 711 -11.15 -28.42 11.05
CA ASN A 711 -11.69 -28.85 9.75
C ASN A 711 -11.32 -27.88 8.60
N GLY A 712 -10.04 -27.56 8.38
CA GLY A 712 -9.58 -27.19 7.03
C GLY A 712 -10.03 -25.86 6.40
N ASP A 713 -9.87 -24.72 7.07
CA ASP A 713 -9.51 -23.48 6.35
C ASP A 713 -8.13 -23.08 6.84
N ALA A 714 -7.08 -23.58 6.19
CA ALA A 714 -5.74 -23.45 6.74
C ALA A 714 -5.30 -21.97 6.71
N GLN A 715 -5.13 -21.41 7.91
CA GLN A 715 -4.77 -20.03 8.21
C GLN A 715 -3.55 -20.02 9.12
N LEU A 716 -2.79 -18.94 9.07
CA LEU A 716 -1.69 -18.74 9.98
C LEU A 716 -2.23 -18.63 11.43
N TRP A 717 -1.66 -19.41 12.36
CA TRP A 717 -2.00 -19.41 13.78
C TRP A 717 -0.88 -18.81 14.63
N GLN A 718 -1.29 -18.15 15.71
CA GLN A 718 -0.41 -17.56 16.71
C GLN A 718 -0.73 -18.16 18.08
N ARG A 719 0.27 -18.79 18.71
CA ARG A 719 0.12 -19.45 20.02
C ARG A 719 -0.02 -18.46 21.18
N ASN A 720 0.58 -17.28 21.04
CA ASN A 720 0.67 -16.31 22.12
C ASN A 720 0.55 -14.88 21.59
N TRP A 721 -0.68 -14.38 21.51
CA TRP A 721 -0.99 -13.04 21.02
C TRP A 721 -0.84 -12.00 22.12
N THR A 722 0.35 -11.40 22.22
CA THR A 722 0.70 -10.51 23.36
C THR A 722 0.95 -9.06 22.96
N SER A 723 1.09 -8.78 21.67
CA SER A 723 1.33 -7.42 21.18
C SER A 723 0.85 -7.24 19.74
N TYR A 724 0.98 -6.02 19.23
CA TYR A 724 0.72 -5.74 17.82
C TYR A 724 1.60 -6.56 16.86
N LEU A 725 2.81 -6.98 17.28
CA LEU A 725 3.70 -7.81 16.46
C LEU A 725 3.11 -9.20 16.24
N SER A 726 2.34 -9.69 17.21
CA SER A 726 1.62 -10.97 17.09
C SER A 726 0.51 -10.93 16.04
N ASP A 727 0.14 -9.75 15.53
CA ASP A 727 -0.83 -9.57 14.45
C ASP A 727 -0.17 -9.81 13.09
N ILE A 728 -0.30 -11.04 12.61
CA ILE A 728 0.23 -11.52 11.33
C ILE A 728 -0.40 -10.89 10.09
N ARG A 729 -1.52 -10.20 10.23
CA ARG A 729 -2.29 -9.75 9.08
C ARG A 729 -1.65 -8.53 8.46
N LYS A 730 -1.58 -8.51 7.13
CA LYS A 730 -1.01 -7.42 6.34
C LYS A 730 -2.08 -6.76 5.47
N PRO A 731 -1.91 -5.48 5.11
CA PRO A 731 -2.81 -4.81 4.18
C PRO A 731 -2.87 -5.56 2.84
N ILE A 732 -4.02 -6.15 2.52
CA ILE A 732 -4.34 -6.60 1.15
C ILE A 732 -5.13 -5.54 0.39
N ARG A 733 -5.64 -4.54 1.13
CA ARG A 733 -6.16 -3.30 0.60
C ARG A 733 -5.76 -2.14 1.46
N PHE A 734 -5.38 -1.07 0.80
CA PHE A 734 -5.01 0.18 1.44
C PHE A 734 -5.41 1.33 0.51
N ASP A 735 -6.63 1.82 0.68
CA ASP A 735 -7.20 2.82 -0.23
C ASP A 735 -8.07 3.83 0.52
N GLN A 736 -8.74 4.65 -0.25
CA GLN A 736 -9.63 5.71 0.19
C GLN A 736 -10.84 5.22 1.02
N PHE A 737 -11.14 3.92 1.04
CA PHE A 737 -12.18 3.31 1.88
C PHE A 737 -11.62 2.72 3.19
N GLY A 738 -10.30 2.81 3.38
CA GLY A 738 -9.58 2.35 4.56
C GLY A 738 -8.63 1.19 4.26
N VAL A 739 -8.34 0.41 5.30
CA VAL A 739 -7.43 -0.73 5.25
C VAL A 739 -8.20 -2.04 5.42
N VAL A 740 -7.82 -3.07 4.65
CA VAL A 740 -8.22 -4.46 4.89
C VAL A 740 -6.97 -5.27 5.20
N LEU A 741 -6.96 -5.89 6.37
CA LEU A 741 -5.86 -6.72 6.84
C LEU A 741 -6.23 -8.20 6.67
N LYS A 742 -5.37 -9.00 6.03
CA LYS A 742 -5.48 -10.47 6.00
C LYS A 742 -4.14 -11.14 6.25
N ASP A 743 -4.17 -12.37 6.77
CA ASP A 743 -2.98 -13.22 6.93
C ASP A 743 -2.53 -13.83 5.59
N GLN A 744 -3.47 -13.97 4.66
CA GLN A 744 -3.27 -14.54 3.33
C GLN A 744 -4.34 -14.03 2.36
N HIS A 745 -4.14 -14.34 1.09
CA HIS A 745 -5.01 -13.96 0.00
C HIS A 745 -5.62 -15.19 -0.68
N SER A 746 -6.90 -15.11 -1.04
CA SER A 746 -7.61 -16.16 -1.78
C SER A 746 -7.95 -15.68 -3.19
N GLU A 747 -7.33 -16.26 -4.23
CA GLU A 747 -7.79 -16.10 -5.62
C GLU A 747 -8.85 -17.17 -5.93
N GLY A 748 -9.94 -17.21 -5.14
CA GLY A 748 -10.98 -18.24 -5.26
C GLY A 748 -10.91 -19.32 -4.17
N PHE A 749 -11.49 -20.49 -4.44
CA PHE A 749 -11.73 -21.53 -3.43
C PHE A 749 -10.49 -22.35 -3.02
N ARG A 750 -9.36 -22.22 -3.73
CA ARG A 750 -8.31 -23.26 -3.74
C ARG A 750 -6.92 -22.75 -3.39
N ASP A 751 -6.47 -21.68 -4.04
CA ASP A 751 -5.13 -21.11 -3.90
C ASP A 751 -5.08 -20.07 -2.79
N ARG A 752 -4.36 -20.37 -1.71
CA ARG A 752 -4.05 -19.39 -0.68
C ARG A 752 -2.59 -18.95 -0.74
N ARG A 753 -2.39 -17.67 -1.03
CA ARG A 753 -1.08 -17.04 -1.19
C ARG A 753 -0.76 -16.17 0.02
N LEU A 754 0.48 -16.22 0.44
CA LEU A 754 1.05 -15.13 1.21
C LEU A 754 1.32 -13.95 0.26
N LEU A 755 1.04 -12.73 0.70
CA LEU A 755 1.20 -11.50 -0.11
C LEU A 755 2.04 -10.41 0.57
N ALA A 756 2.54 -10.68 1.77
CA ALA A 756 3.21 -9.68 2.58
C ALA A 756 4.46 -9.13 1.88
N TYR A 757 5.20 -10.03 1.23
CA TYR A 757 6.52 -9.75 0.68
C TYR A 757 6.72 -10.33 -0.73
N ALA A 758 5.65 -10.74 -1.40
CA ALA A 758 5.67 -11.07 -2.82
C ALA A 758 6.14 -9.87 -3.66
N ASN A 759 6.98 -10.13 -4.68
CA ASN A 759 7.56 -9.12 -5.57
C ASN A 759 8.38 -8.01 -4.88
N ILE A 760 8.96 -8.25 -3.69
CA ILE A 760 9.98 -7.34 -3.17
C ILE A 760 11.23 -7.36 -4.08
N THR A 761 11.98 -6.26 -4.09
CA THR A 761 13.32 -6.16 -4.70
C THR A 761 14.39 -6.11 -3.61
N PRO A 762 15.68 -6.32 -3.93
CA PRO A 762 16.76 -6.18 -2.94
C PRO A 762 16.78 -4.82 -2.23
N GLU A 763 16.45 -3.73 -2.94
CA GLU A 763 16.41 -2.38 -2.38
C GLU A 763 15.24 -2.20 -1.40
N LEU A 764 14.07 -2.75 -1.72
CA LEU A 764 12.96 -2.79 -0.78
C LEU A 764 13.27 -3.70 0.42
N GLY A 765 14.00 -4.80 0.20
CA GLY A 765 14.52 -5.64 1.28
C GLY A 765 15.42 -4.86 2.25
N ARG A 766 16.36 -4.09 1.71
CA ARG A 766 17.22 -3.16 2.49
C ARG A 766 16.39 -2.13 3.27
N PHE A 767 15.39 -1.52 2.62
CA PHE A 767 14.49 -0.58 3.27
C PHE A 767 13.71 -1.22 4.43
N LEU A 768 13.16 -2.42 4.22
CA LEU A 768 12.44 -3.15 5.26
C LEU A 768 13.37 -3.58 6.41
N ALA A 769 14.62 -3.95 6.13
CA ALA A 769 15.62 -4.26 7.16
C ALA A 769 15.91 -3.02 8.04
N GLN A 770 15.89 -1.84 7.44
CA GLN A 770 16.18 -0.61 8.15
C GLN A 770 15.00 -0.13 9.02
N TYR A 771 13.76 -0.23 8.51
CA TYR A 771 12.61 0.45 9.14
C TYR A 771 11.51 -0.50 9.66
N ALA A 772 11.51 -1.77 9.25
CA ALA A 772 10.45 -2.73 9.55
C ALA A 772 10.96 -4.11 10.04
N LEU A 773 12.23 -4.22 10.45
CA LEU A 773 12.83 -5.48 10.86
C LEU A 773 12.03 -6.24 11.93
N PRO A 774 11.50 -5.61 13.01
CA PRO A 774 10.70 -6.33 14.00
C PRO A 774 9.41 -6.95 13.42
N GLU A 775 8.70 -6.20 12.57
CA GLU A 775 7.46 -6.67 11.96
C GLU A 775 7.71 -7.81 10.96
N VAL A 776 8.81 -7.74 10.20
CA VAL A 776 9.19 -8.77 9.23
C VAL A 776 9.69 -10.03 9.94
N THR A 777 10.54 -9.88 10.96
CA THR A 777 11.09 -11.00 11.75
C THR A 777 9.98 -11.82 12.37
N GLU A 778 9.01 -11.16 13.00
CA GLU A 778 7.89 -11.85 13.65
C GLU A 778 6.98 -12.54 12.62
N TRP A 779 6.75 -11.92 11.46
CA TRP A 779 5.98 -12.53 10.39
C TRP A 779 6.66 -13.81 9.85
N VAL A 780 7.98 -13.80 9.64
CA VAL A 780 8.74 -15.01 9.22
C VAL A 780 8.65 -16.10 10.29
N ARG A 781 8.90 -15.75 11.56
CA ARG A 781 8.84 -16.70 12.68
C ARG A 781 7.49 -17.41 12.73
N ILE A 782 6.39 -16.68 12.55
CA ILE A 782 5.05 -17.27 12.60
C ILE A 782 4.81 -18.19 11.41
N ASN A 783 5.25 -17.83 10.20
CA ASN A 783 5.16 -18.73 9.05
C ASN A 783 5.94 -20.04 9.28
N GLU A 784 7.15 -19.97 9.83
CA GLU A 784 7.96 -21.15 10.16
C GLU A 784 7.32 -22.05 11.23
N GLU A 785 6.64 -21.46 12.23
CA GLU A 785 5.88 -22.23 13.23
C GLU A 785 4.65 -22.91 12.66
N ASN A 786 4.08 -22.32 11.61
CA ASN A 786 2.89 -22.83 10.92
C ASN A 786 3.24 -23.91 9.91
N ASN A 787 4.40 -23.81 9.28
CA ASN A 787 4.88 -24.78 8.32
C ASN A 787 6.40 -24.98 8.45
N GLY A 788 6.80 -26.09 9.05
CA GLY A 788 8.22 -26.46 9.14
C GLY A 788 8.87 -26.84 7.80
N THR A 789 8.07 -27.13 6.77
CA THR A 789 8.51 -27.52 5.42
C THR A 789 8.20 -26.43 4.37
N TRP A 790 8.07 -25.17 4.80
CA TRP A 790 7.69 -24.03 3.93
C TRP A 790 8.54 -23.86 2.66
N PHE A 791 9.78 -24.34 2.69
CA PHE A 791 10.76 -24.24 1.59
C PHE A 791 10.74 -25.44 0.63
N GLU A 792 10.12 -26.56 1.03
CA GLU A 792 10.11 -27.81 0.28
C GLU A 792 9.09 -27.75 -0.87
N ALA A 793 9.54 -28.06 -2.08
CA ALA A 793 8.71 -28.22 -3.26
C ALA A 793 7.77 -29.42 -3.09
N TYR A 794 6.51 -29.21 -3.47
CA TYR A 794 5.42 -30.19 -3.32
C TYR A 794 5.14 -30.65 -1.88
N SER A 795 5.62 -29.91 -0.87
CA SER A 795 5.22 -30.11 0.52
C SER A 795 3.72 -29.93 0.70
N ASP A 796 3.14 -30.62 1.68
CA ASP A 796 1.72 -30.50 2.00
C ASP A 796 1.31 -29.04 2.18
N SER A 797 0.18 -28.66 1.56
CA SER A 797 -0.31 -27.29 1.72
C SER A 797 -0.73 -27.05 3.17
N TYR A 798 -0.14 -26.04 3.79
CA TYR A 798 -0.51 -25.57 5.12
C TYR A 798 -1.43 -24.34 5.07
N LEU A 799 -1.69 -23.81 3.87
CA LEU A 799 -2.64 -22.73 3.59
C LEU A 799 -3.68 -23.25 2.58
N GLY A 800 -4.97 -23.00 2.82
CA GLY A 800 -6.05 -23.37 1.88
C GLY A 800 -6.83 -24.65 2.21
N LYS A 801 -7.69 -25.03 1.25
CA LYS A 801 -8.75 -26.07 1.38
C LYS A 801 -8.59 -27.24 0.42
N GLU A 802 -8.30 -26.96 -0.86
CA GLU A 802 -8.43 -27.93 -1.95
C GLU A 802 -7.13 -28.15 -2.73
N ASN A 803 -6.03 -27.54 -2.29
CA ASN A 803 -4.70 -27.79 -2.84
C ASN A 803 -3.92 -28.74 -1.95
N SER A 804 -3.33 -29.76 -2.56
CA SER A 804 -2.57 -30.78 -1.83
C SER A 804 -1.14 -30.34 -1.50
N TYR A 805 -0.62 -29.27 -2.12
CA TYR A 805 0.73 -28.78 -1.88
C TYR A 805 0.85 -27.27 -1.81
N ASN A 806 1.89 -26.78 -1.14
CA ASN A 806 2.20 -25.36 -1.02
C ASN A 806 2.49 -24.73 -2.39
N ILE A 807 2.08 -23.49 -2.64
CA ILE A 807 2.42 -22.84 -3.91
C ILE A 807 3.84 -22.27 -3.90
N PRO A 808 4.54 -22.24 -5.05
CA PRO A 808 5.93 -21.78 -5.16
C PRO A 808 6.15 -20.35 -4.67
N ASP A 809 5.18 -19.44 -4.87
CA ASP A 809 5.29 -18.03 -4.46
C ASP A 809 5.52 -17.88 -2.96
N ASN A 810 4.82 -18.69 -2.15
CA ASN A 810 4.92 -18.65 -0.69
C ASN A 810 6.34 -18.98 -0.21
N ALA A 811 6.92 -20.05 -0.77
CA ALA A 811 8.29 -20.44 -0.46
C ALA A 811 9.29 -19.36 -0.92
N TYR A 812 9.06 -18.79 -2.10
CA TYR A 812 9.93 -17.78 -2.68
C TYR A 812 9.96 -16.48 -1.88
N GLU A 813 8.80 -15.93 -1.49
CA GLU A 813 8.79 -14.66 -0.72
C GLU A 813 9.41 -14.82 0.68
N ILE A 814 9.18 -15.93 1.39
CA ILE A 814 9.84 -16.18 2.69
C ILE A 814 11.36 -16.26 2.50
N PHE A 815 11.83 -16.95 1.46
CA PHE A 815 13.26 -17.04 1.15
C PHE A 815 13.86 -15.66 0.88
N MET A 816 13.21 -14.84 0.03
CA MET A 816 13.71 -13.51 -0.31
C MET A 816 13.76 -12.58 0.91
N VAL A 817 12.78 -12.67 1.81
CA VAL A 817 12.79 -11.94 3.08
C VAL A 817 13.96 -12.38 3.96
N LYS A 818 14.21 -13.68 4.08
CA LYS A 818 15.37 -14.19 4.82
C LYS A 818 16.69 -13.69 4.24
N ALA A 819 16.83 -13.69 2.92
CA ALA A 819 18.02 -13.24 2.23
C ALA A 819 18.24 -11.71 2.36
N TRP A 820 17.21 -10.91 2.04
CA TRP A 820 17.38 -9.46 1.87
C TRP A 820 17.04 -8.63 3.09
N VAL A 821 16.17 -9.12 3.97
CA VAL A 821 15.73 -8.37 5.16
C VAL A 821 16.43 -8.87 6.41
N LEU A 822 16.42 -10.20 6.62
CA LEU A 822 16.99 -10.80 7.85
C LEU A 822 18.49 -11.04 7.76
N GLY A 823 19.08 -11.01 6.56
CA GLY A 823 20.51 -11.26 6.36
C GLY A 823 20.90 -12.68 6.78
N GLU A 824 20.04 -13.66 6.49
CA GLU A 824 20.26 -15.06 6.84
C GLU A 824 21.57 -15.59 6.23
N THR A 825 22.33 -16.36 6.99
CA THR A 825 23.65 -16.87 6.55
C THR A 825 23.54 -17.76 5.31
N ALA A 826 24.61 -17.81 4.51
CA ALA A 826 24.67 -18.61 3.30
C ALA A 826 24.37 -20.10 3.53
N ASP A 827 24.88 -20.69 4.61
CA ASP A 827 24.62 -22.08 4.99
C ASP A 827 23.13 -22.36 5.28
N GLN A 828 22.42 -21.38 5.83
CA GLN A 828 20.99 -21.52 6.09
C GLN A 828 20.18 -21.35 4.82
N LEU A 829 20.49 -20.35 3.98
CA LEU A 829 19.86 -20.19 2.67
C LEU A 829 20.05 -21.44 1.79
N ALA A 830 21.24 -22.04 1.81
CA ALA A 830 21.52 -23.28 1.08
C ALA A 830 20.62 -24.45 1.50
N LYS A 831 20.22 -24.53 2.78
CA LYS A 831 19.27 -25.56 3.26
C LYS A 831 17.85 -25.35 2.72
N TYR A 832 17.47 -24.12 2.40
CA TYR A 832 16.14 -23.76 1.93
C TYR A 832 16.01 -23.74 0.39
N LEU A 833 17.06 -24.18 -0.34
CA LEU A 833 17.03 -24.27 -1.80
C LEU A 833 16.06 -25.35 -2.29
N ASP A 834 16.07 -26.51 -1.64
CA ASP A 834 15.35 -27.72 -2.06
C ASP A 834 15.55 -28.09 -3.55
N VAL A 835 14.51 -28.57 -4.24
CA VAL A 835 14.49 -28.90 -5.68
C VAL A 835 13.61 -27.90 -6.44
N PRO A 836 13.79 -27.76 -7.77
CA PRO A 836 12.90 -26.90 -8.55
C PRO A 836 11.49 -27.50 -8.63
N TRP A 837 10.48 -26.62 -8.66
CA TRP A 837 9.05 -26.94 -8.82
C TRP A 837 8.68 -27.41 -10.22
N VAL A 838 9.50 -27.10 -11.21
CA VAL A 838 9.39 -27.62 -12.57
C VAL A 838 10.77 -28.04 -13.05
N PRO A 839 10.89 -29.13 -13.82
CA PRO A 839 12.18 -29.60 -14.30
C PRO A 839 12.81 -28.67 -15.36
N LEU A 840 12.03 -27.74 -15.95
CA LEU A 840 12.50 -26.78 -16.93
C LEU A 840 12.10 -25.35 -16.54
N GLY A 841 13.09 -24.56 -16.15
CA GLY A 841 13.02 -23.11 -16.03
C GLY A 841 12.36 -22.57 -14.78
N ASP A 842 12.46 -23.23 -13.63
CA ASP A 842 11.98 -22.63 -12.38
C ASP A 842 12.77 -21.35 -12.03
N TYR A 843 12.21 -20.19 -12.38
CA TYR A 843 12.87 -18.90 -12.18
C TYR A 843 13.02 -18.54 -10.71
N TYR A 844 12.14 -19.02 -9.83
CA TYR A 844 12.26 -18.81 -8.39
C TYR A 844 13.45 -19.59 -7.86
N TYR A 845 13.57 -20.87 -8.24
CA TYR A 845 14.72 -21.70 -7.86
C TYR A 845 16.04 -21.13 -8.37
N ILE A 846 16.09 -20.68 -9.63
CA ILE A 846 17.25 -20.02 -10.22
C ILE A 846 17.66 -18.79 -9.41
N ASN A 847 16.71 -17.92 -9.04
CA ASN A 847 17.03 -16.73 -8.26
C ASN A 847 17.45 -17.08 -6.82
N LYS A 848 16.83 -18.08 -6.17
CA LYS A 848 17.26 -18.58 -4.85
C LYS A 848 18.71 -19.06 -4.87
N LEU A 849 19.12 -19.77 -5.92
CA LEU A 849 20.52 -20.19 -6.11
C LEU A 849 21.46 -18.99 -6.22
N ALA A 850 21.12 -18.00 -7.04
CA ALA A 850 21.93 -16.80 -7.21
C ALA A 850 22.07 -16.01 -5.89
N GLU A 851 20.99 -15.81 -5.14
CA GLU A 851 21.04 -15.15 -3.84
C GLU A 851 21.81 -15.95 -2.78
N THR A 852 21.77 -17.28 -2.83
CA THR A 852 22.61 -18.13 -1.95
C THR A 852 24.09 -17.94 -2.26
N ILE A 853 24.47 -17.89 -3.54
CA ILE A 853 25.85 -17.64 -3.98
C ILE A 853 26.31 -16.26 -3.52
N ARG A 854 25.47 -15.23 -3.67
CA ARG A 854 25.74 -13.88 -3.14
C ARG A 854 25.98 -13.88 -1.64
N ALA A 855 25.21 -14.66 -0.88
CA ALA A 855 25.43 -14.79 0.55
C ALA A 855 26.77 -15.45 0.90
N TYR A 856 27.23 -16.47 0.15
CA TYR A 856 28.56 -17.09 0.36
C TYR A 856 29.70 -16.13 0.04
N ARG A 857 29.60 -15.45 -1.10
CA ARG A 857 30.63 -14.49 -1.55
C ARG A 857 30.60 -13.20 -0.75
N GLY A 858 29.52 -12.92 -0.04
CA GLY A 858 29.29 -11.66 0.65
C GLY A 858 28.99 -10.53 -0.33
N THR A 859 28.09 -9.63 0.05
CA THR A 859 27.80 -8.42 -0.73
C THR A 859 27.71 -7.20 0.18
N CYS A 860 28.04 -6.04 -0.39
CA CYS A 860 27.76 -4.74 0.20
C CYS A 860 27.08 -3.84 -0.84
N TRP A 861 26.51 -2.72 -0.40
CA TRP A 861 25.94 -1.73 -1.30
C TRP A 861 26.99 -0.71 -1.70
N SER A 862 26.99 -0.29 -2.97
CA SER A 862 27.99 0.65 -3.50
C SER A 862 27.36 1.62 -4.48
N ALA A 863 27.74 2.90 -4.37
CA ALA A 863 27.31 3.96 -5.27
C ALA A 863 28.23 4.11 -6.50
N ASP A 864 29.51 3.80 -6.36
CA ASP A 864 30.54 3.92 -7.40
C ASP A 864 30.87 2.56 -8.06
N GLY A 865 30.34 1.47 -7.51
CA GLY A 865 30.62 0.11 -7.95
C GLY A 865 31.92 -0.47 -7.38
N THR A 866 32.63 0.28 -6.53
CA THR A 866 33.96 -0.10 -6.01
C THR A 866 34.09 0.01 -4.50
N THR A 867 33.30 0.85 -3.85
CA THR A 867 33.38 1.14 -2.41
C THR A 867 32.05 0.79 -1.74
N CYS A 868 32.10 0.04 -0.65
CA CYS A 868 30.93 -0.27 0.17
C CYS A 868 30.38 1.00 0.85
N ASP A 869 29.09 0.98 1.22
CA ASP A 869 28.38 2.07 1.86
C ASP A 869 28.85 2.38 3.29
N ASP A 870 29.58 1.44 3.92
CA ASP A 870 30.31 1.65 5.17
C ASP A 870 31.72 2.25 4.99
N GLY A 871 32.12 2.50 3.75
CA GLY A 871 33.43 3.03 3.36
C GLY A 871 34.53 1.98 3.23
N SER A 872 34.23 0.69 3.46
CA SER A 872 35.16 -0.39 3.16
C SER A 872 35.32 -0.58 1.66
N ILE A 873 36.51 -0.97 1.24
CA ILE A 873 36.80 -1.31 -0.15
C ILE A 873 36.93 -2.83 -0.21
N PRO A 874 36.12 -3.54 -1.02
CA PRO A 874 36.29 -4.96 -1.25
C PRO A 874 37.73 -5.27 -1.65
N SER A 875 38.34 -6.30 -1.04
CA SER A 875 39.63 -6.77 -1.52
C SER A 875 39.44 -7.39 -2.90
N ILE A 876 40.03 -6.79 -3.93
CA ILE A 876 39.99 -7.34 -5.28
C ILE A 876 41.08 -8.40 -5.36
N THR A 877 40.69 -9.67 -5.51
CA THR A 877 41.65 -10.77 -5.69
C THR A 877 42.54 -10.48 -6.89
N GLY A 878 43.85 -10.37 -6.66
CA GLY A 878 44.82 -10.02 -7.68
C GLY A 878 45.24 -8.57 -7.74
N ASP A 879 44.61 -7.66 -7.00
CA ASP A 879 45.11 -6.29 -6.81
C ASP A 879 46.17 -6.29 -5.71
N LEU A 880 47.44 -6.41 -6.11
CA LEU A 880 48.58 -6.54 -5.22
C LEU A 880 49.25 -5.19 -4.90
N ASN A 881 48.91 -4.12 -5.63
CA ASN A 881 49.35 -2.77 -5.30
C ASN A 881 48.29 -1.92 -4.57
N GLY A 882 47.06 -2.40 -4.45
CA GLY A 882 45.95 -1.70 -3.80
C GLY A 882 45.47 -0.49 -4.61
N ASP A 883 45.67 -0.50 -5.94
CA ASP A 883 45.23 0.59 -6.84
C ASP A 883 43.81 0.39 -7.40
N LEU A 884 43.13 -0.67 -6.96
CA LEU A 884 41.78 -1.08 -7.32
C LEU A 884 41.64 -1.54 -8.77
N THR A 885 42.74 -1.83 -9.45
CA THR A 885 42.73 -2.36 -10.81
C THR A 885 43.65 -3.55 -10.96
N VAL A 886 43.09 -4.73 -11.20
CA VAL A 886 43.91 -5.92 -11.51
C VAL A 886 44.46 -5.79 -12.92
N ASN A 887 45.75 -5.53 -13.05
CA ASN A 887 46.40 -5.29 -14.32
C ASN A 887 47.85 -5.84 -14.36
N ILE A 888 48.58 -5.50 -15.43
CA ILE A 888 49.95 -5.97 -15.63
C ILE A 888 50.91 -5.57 -14.47
N GLN A 889 50.60 -4.50 -13.73
CA GLN A 889 51.38 -4.06 -12.57
C GLN A 889 51.30 -5.07 -11.43
N ASP A 890 50.15 -5.70 -11.20
CA ASP A 890 49.98 -6.74 -10.19
C ASP A 890 50.73 -8.01 -10.58
N ILE A 891 50.75 -8.36 -11.86
CA ILE A 891 51.60 -9.46 -12.36
C ILE A 891 53.07 -9.18 -12.03
N ILE A 892 53.52 -7.94 -12.22
CA ILE A 892 54.90 -7.56 -11.90
C ILE A 892 55.16 -7.68 -10.39
N ILE A 893 54.21 -7.30 -9.54
CA ILE A 893 54.33 -7.43 -8.09
C ILE A 893 54.34 -8.89 -7.67
N LEU A 894 53.47 -9.71 -8.22
CA LEU A 894 53.40 -11.15 -7.95
C LEU A 894 54.70 -11.86 -8.35
N ILE A 895 55.22 -11.56 -9.55
CA ILE A 895 56.51 -12.08 -10.01
C ILE A 895 57.64 -11.64 -9.06
N ASN A 896 57.65 -10.38 -8.64
CA ASN A 896 58.63 -9.88 -7.68
C ASN A 896 58.51 -10.57 -6.32
N GLU A 897 57.30 -10.87 -5.88
CA GLU A 897 57.04 -11.59 -4.64
C GLU A 897 57.57 -13.04 -4.72
N ILE A 898 57.40 -13.72 -5.86
CA ILE A 898 57.95 -15.08 -6.08
C ILE A 898 59.49 -15.08 -6.00
N PHE A 899 60.14 -14.10 -6.64
CA PHE A 899 61.61 -14.03 -6.66
C PHE A 899 62.22 -13.43 -5.40
N THR A 900 61.51 -12.51 -4.75
CA THR A 900 61.97 -11.78 -3.56
C THR A 900 60.80 -11.64 -2.57
N PRO A 901 60.46 -12.68 -1.80
CA PRO A 901 59.30 -12.68 -0.93
C PRO A 901 59.36 -11.56 0.10
N ARG A 902 58.34 -10.69 0.10
CA ARG A 902 58.16 -9.59 1.07
C ARG A 902 56.93 -9.80 1.95
N GLY A 903 56.17 -10.86 1.72
CA GLY A 903 54.90 -11.12 2.37
C GLY A 903 53.81 -10.20 1.87
N VAL A 904 53.74 -9.95 0.56
CA VAL A 904 52.62 -9.19 -0.03
C VAL A 904 51.34 -10.00 0.19
N GLU A 905 50.42 -9.42 0.96
CA GLU A 905 49.13 -10.04 1.28
C GLU A 905 48.31 -10.26 0.00
N GLY A 906 47.68 -11.42 -0.13
CA GLY A 906 46.92 -11.80 -1.33
C GLY A 906 47.74 -12.37 -2.50
N SER A 907 49.04 -12.61 -2.33
CA SER A 907 49.89 -13.15 -3.42
C SER A 907 49.66 -14.63 -3.76
N ASP A 908 49.01 -15.40 -2.89
CA ASP A 908 48.55 -16.77 -3.18
C ASP A 908 47.19 -16.69 -3.87
N ILE A 909 47.21 -16.37 -5.15
CA ILE A 909 46.02 -16.08 -5.98
C ILE A 909 45.15 -17.31 -6.15
N ASN A 910 45.76 -18.50 -6.20
CA ASN A 910 45.03 -19.77 -6.38
C ASN A 910 44.66 -20.48 -5.07
N ASN A 911 45.06 -19.93 -3.92
CA ASN A 911 44.83 -20.43 -2.56
C ASN A 911 45.35 -21.86 -2.33
N ASP A 912 46.48 -22.25 -2.94
CA ASP A 912 47.09 -23.58 -2.76
C ASP A 912 48.10 -23.66 -1.58
N GLY A 913 48.31 -22.53 -0.90
CA GLY A 913 49.22 -22.39 0.22
C GLY A 913 50.66 -22.06 -0.19
N LYS A 914 50.92 -21.77 -1.46
CA LYS A 914 52.21 -21.33 -1.99
C LYS A 914 52.02 -20.08 -2.85
N VAL A 915 53.11 -19.31 -2.97
CA VAL A 915 53.18 -18.18 -3.91
C VAL A 915 54.20 -18.57 -4.98
N ASP A 916 53.71 -19.03 -6.12
CA ASP A 916 54.53 -19.50 -7.25
C ASP A 916 53.95 -19.13 -8.64
N ILE A 917 54.52 -19.71 -9.70
CA ILE A 917 54.14 -19.39 -11.08
C ILE A 917 52.67 -19.71 -11.39
N LEU A 918 52.05 -20.62 -10.63
CA LEU A 918 50.64 -20.95 -10.78
C LEU A 918 49.74 -19.78 -10.35
N ASP A 919 50.18 -18.96 -9.39
CA ASP A 919 49.48 -17.72 -9.00
C ASP A 919 49.57 -16.67 -10.10
N VAL A 920 50.71 -16.57 -10.79
CA VAL A 920 50.87 -15.69 -11.95
C VAL A 920 49.95 -16.11 -13.08
N ILE A 921 49.83 -17.42 -13.33
CA ILE A 921 48.90 -17.93 -14.33
C ILE A 921 47.45 -17.62 -13.92
N ALA A 922 47.10 -17.80 -12.65
CA ALA A 922 45.78 -17.44 -12.13
C ALA A 922 45.50 -15.94 -12.29
N LEU A 923 46.47 -15.07 -11.98
CA LEU A 923 46.35 -13.63 -12.11
C LEU A 923 46.26 -13.17 -13.58
N ILE A 924 47.03 -13.77 -14.48
CA ILE A 924 46.91 -13.56 -15.93
C ILE A 924 45.51 -13.95 -16.39
N ASN A 925 44.97 -15.07 -15.90
CA ASN A 925 43.61 -15.45 -16.22
C ASN A 925 42.62 -14.39 -15.73
N ILE A 926 42.76 -13.87 -14.51
CA ILE A 926 41.92 -12.77 -14.00
C ILE A 926 41.98 -11.53 -14.92
N ILE A 927 43.13 -11.21 -15.50
CA ILE A 927 43.31 -10.00 -16.35
C ILE A 927 42.79 -10.19 -17.78
N PHE A 928 42.86 -11.41 -18.31
CA PHE A 928 42.60 -11.70 -19.72
C PHE A 928 41.38 -12.60 -19.98
N THR A 929 40.56 -12.87 -18.96
CA THR A 929 39.23 -13.52 -19.08
C THR A 929 38.12 -12.54 -18.79
#